data_AF-A0A7C6V214-F1
#
_entry.id   AF-A0A7C6V214-F1
#
_cell.length_a   1.000
_cell.length_b   1.000
_cell.length_c   1.000
_cell.angle_alpha   90.00
_cell.angle_beta   90.00
_cell.angle_gamma   90.00
#
_symmetry.space_group_name_H-M   'P 1'
#
loop_
_entity.id
_entity.type
_entity.pdbx_description
1 polymer ?
#
loop_
_entity_poly.entity_id
_entity_poly.type
_entity_poly.pdbx_seq_one_letter_code
_entity_poly.pdbx_strand_id
1 'polypeptide(L)'
;MKRPAITDTTLRDAHQSLWATRMRSEDMVPILQHLDKVGYFSLEMWGGATFDVCIRYLNEDPWDRIRIIKKYVKQTPLQMLLRGQNIVGYTNYPDDVVVAFVDKAAECGIDIFRIFDALNDVRNLEVPVRAVKRTGKHVQACVVYTLSPVHTYEHYLETALRLQDMGADSICIKDMAGMISPYAAYELVSLFKEKLDIPIQLHTHYIGGMAIGACLKAVEAGVDVFDACSGPLAFGSSQPPVETLVRALQGTPWDTGLDLHHLFEISNYWEELRRRRGFERGVTRINDMKVFDHQVPGGMITNLVIQLEEQKALHRLNEVLEEIPRVREELGYPPLVTPTSQVVGTQAVLNVLLGERYKMVPQEVKDYVRGYYGRPPAPIKEEIKRLIIGDEEPITCRPADLLECRFEKMKEEIKDLAESDEDYITYALFPQIARKFFEYRKQLRTGEIQTVAEAQKEAPPAQEKGKKQQAATPVVKSKTQQASREDGEMNVEDVKEFIRLIHEMDVNELHIETGSMKVNIRKGVFQGSPVAFEGTAKSKPATECAPLSSSSAPEPAPASEQVPAKRAANLVEVVAPMVGTFYRAPAPDAPPFVEVGSKVQKGDTLCIIEAMKLMNEIEAECAGEVVEILVENAEPVEYGQVLFLIAPEK
;
A
#
# COMPACT_ATOMS: atom_id res chain seq x y z
N MET A 1 6.51 19.75 -35.62
CA MET A 1 6.45 18.67 -34.60
C MET A 1 5.20 18.88 -33.75
N LYS A 2 4.57 17.81 -33.26
CA LYS A 2 3.38 17.91 -32.39
C LYS A 2 3.83 18.28 -30.97
N ARG A 3 3.13 19.23 -30.35
CA ARG A 3 3.36 19.64 -28.95
C ARG A 3 2.94 18.49 -28.01
N PRO A 4 3.78 18.06 -27.06
CA PRO A 4 3.39 17.04 -26.10
C PRO A 4 2.35 17.62 -25.13
N ALA A 5 1.38 16.79 -24.74
CA ALA A 5 0.40 17.13 -23.72
C ALA A 5 0.80 16.55 -22.35
N ILE A 6 0.15 17.01 -21.28
CA ILE A 6 0.44 16.57 -19.91
C ILE A 6 -0.83 16.07 -19.24
N THR A 7 -0.75 14.92 -18.58
CA THR A 7 -1.77 14.47 -17.62
C THR A 7 -1.30 14.81 -16.21
N ASP A 8 -2.14 15.49 -15.43
CA ASP A 8 -1.86 15.75 -14.01
C ASP A 8 -2.34 14.57 -13.15
N THR A 9 -1.47 14.08 -12.26
CA THR A 9 -1.76 12.97 -11.34
C THR A 9 -1.94 13.42 -9.89
N THR A 10 -2.01 14.72 -9.62
CA THR A 10 -2.01 15.30 -8.27
C THR A 10 -3.20 14.80 -7.43
N LEU A 11 -4.37 14.61 -8.06
CA LEU A 11 -5.61 14.18 -7.41
C LEU A 11 -5.71 12.66 -7.18
N ARG A 12 -4.75 11.86 -7.67
CA ARG A 12 -4.75 10.39 -7.54
C ARG A 12 -3.38 9.84 -7.17
N ASP A 13 -2.47 9.70 -8.14
CA ASP A 13 -1.23 8.95 -7.92
C ASP A 13 -0.27 9.66 -6.98
N ALA A 14 -0.25 10.99 -7.00
CA ALA A 14 0.73 11.75 -6.23
C ALA A 14 0.52 11.60 -4.72
N HIS A 15 -0.72 11.78 -4.24
CA HIS A 15 -1.07 11.56 -2.83
C HIS A 15 -1.17 10.08 -2.48
N GLN A 16 -1.47 9.19 -3.43
CA GLN A 16 -1.34 7.75 -3.24
C GLN A 16 0.12 7.37 -2.94
N SER A 17 1.07 7.99 -3.63
CA SER A 17 2.50 7.71 -3.50
C SER A 17 3.12 8.31 -2.24
N LEU A 18 2.70 9.51 -1.84
CA LEU A 18 3.33 10.25 -0.75
C LEU A 18 2.53 10.25 0.56
N TRP A 19 1.21 10.28 0.47
CA TRP A 19 0.32 10.57 1.62
C TRP A 19 -0.62 9.40 1.91
N ALA A 20 -0.24 8.17 1.54
CA ALA A 20 -1.03 6.96 1.73
C ALA A 20 -2.48 7.09 1.23
N THR A 21 -2.67 7.84 0.14
CA THR A 21 -3.97 8.10 -0.49
C THR A 21 -4.94 8.90 0.40
N ARG A 22 -4.44 9.66 1.39
CA ARG A 22 -5.26 10.33 2.42
C ARG A 22 -5.79 11.71 2.05
N MET A 23 -5.65 12.15 0.80
CA MET A 23 -6.24 13.41 0.35
C MET A 23 -7.77 13.28 0.31
N ARG A 24 -8.46 14.16 1.04
CA ARG A 24 -9.92 14.20 1.15
C ARG A 24 -10.55 14.95 -0.02
N SER A 25 -11.77 14.61 -0.37
CA SER A 25 -12.51 15.29 -1.45
C SER A 25 -12.69 16.79 -1.15
N GLU A 26 -12.87 17.18 0.12
CA GLU A 26 -12.98 18.58 0.55
C GLU A 26 -11.72 19.41 0.29
N ASP A 27 -10.53 18.78 0.31
CA ASP A 27 -9.26 19.44 0.03
C ASP A 27 -8.99 19.53 -1.47
N MET A 28 -9.76 18.84 -2.32
CA MET A 28 -9.64 18.97 -3.77
C MET A 28 -10.48 20.15 -4.27
N VAL A 29 -11.69 20.33 -3.73
CA VAL A 29 -12.70 21.29 -4.23
C VAL A 29 -12.18 22.71 -4.49
N PRO A 30 -11.41 23.35 -3.57
CA PRO A 30 -11.02 24.76 -3.74
C PRO A 30 -10.18 25.04 -4.99
N ILE A 31 -9.45 24.04 -5.50
CA ILE A 31 -8.49 24.23 -6.60
C ILE A 31 -8.94 23.64 -7.94
N LEU A 32 -10.05 22.89 -7.97
CA LEU A 32 -10.52 22.19 -9.19
C LEU A 32 -10.74 23.11 -10.40
N GLN A 33 -11.30 24.31 -10.20
CA GLN A 33 -11.51 25.25 -11.31
C GLN A 33 -10.21 25.83 -11.87
N HIS A 34 -9.15 25.90 -11.04
CA HIS A 34 -7.83 26.28 -11.53
C HIS A 34 -7.23 25.14 -12.35
N LEU A 35 -7.30 23.90 -11.86
CA LEU A 35 -6.85 22.72 -12.60
C LEU A 35 -7.52 22.59 -13.97
N ASP A 36 -8.84 22.81 -14.05
CA ASP A 36 -9.61 22.71 -15.30
C ASP A 36 -9.20 23.75 -16.36
N LYS A 37 -8.60 24.87 -15.95
CA LYS A 37 -8.18 25.97 -16.83
C LYS A 37 -6.75 25.82 -17.36
N VAL A 38 -5.94 24.92 -16.80
CA VAL A 38 -4.52 24.79 -17.17
C VAL A 38 -4.35 24.38 -18.63
N GLY A 39 -5.22 23.49 -19.13
CA GLY A 39 -5.08 22.87 -20.45
C GLY A 39 -4.36 21.51 -20.42
N TYR A 40 -4.55 20.74 -19.33
CA TYR A 40 -4.11 19.36 -19.24
C TYR A 40 -4.83 18.47 -20.27
N PHE A 41 -4.17 17.40 -20.72
CA PHE A 41 -4.78 16.33 -21.51
C PHE A 41 -5.87 15.61 -20.72
N SER A 42 -5.59 15.31 -19.45
CA SER A 42 -6.54 14.72 -18.51
C SER A 42 -6.11 15.00 -17.07
N LEU A 43 -7.07 14.88 -16.15
CA LEU A 43 -6.80 14.81 -14.71
C LEU A 43 -6.99 13.37 -14.26
N GLU A 44 -5.93 12.73 -13.80
CA GLU A 44 -6.04 11.44 -13.16
C GLU A 44 -6.47 11.64 -11.71
N MET A 45 -7.71 11.25 -11.41
CA MET A 45 -8.41 11.63 -10.16
C MET A 45 -9.14 10.48 -9.47
N TRP A 46 -9.13 9.27 -10.06
CA TRP A 46 -9.87 8.12 -9.54
C TRP A 46 -9.23 6.77 -9.89
N GLY A 47 -9.74 5.70 -9.29
CA GLY A 47 -9.17 4.36 -9.42
C GLY A 47 -7.90 4.18 -8.60
N GLY A 48 -7.08 3.19 -8.96
CA GLY A 48 -5.94 2.80 -8.11
C GLY A 48 -6.40 2.43 -6.70
N ALA A 49 -5.77 3.02 -5.67
CA ALA A 49 -6.13 2.77 -4.27
C ALA A 49 -7.24 3.70 -3.73
N THR A 50 -7.67 4.72 -4.48
CA THR A 50 -8.59 5.73 -3.93
C THR A 50 -9.95 5.13 -3.57
N PHE A 51 -10.42 4.12 -4.30
CA PHE A 51 -11.73 3.51 -4.05
C PHE A 51 -11.79 2.85 -2.66
N ASP A 52 -10.87 1.92 -2.37
CA ASP A 52 -10.78 1.27 -1.05
C ASP A 52 -10.51 2.31 0.05
N VAL A 53 -9.58 3.23 -0.18
CA VAL A 53 -9.20 4.21 0.85
C VAL A 53 -10.33 5.17 1.21
N CYS A 54 -11.16 5.58 0.25
CA CYS A 54 -12.34 6.41 0.48
C CYS A 54 -13.27 5.76 1.51
N ILE A 55 -13.68 4.51 1.28
CA ILE A 55 -14.65 3.81 2.14
C ILE A 55 -14.02 3.29 3.44
N ARG A 56 -12.74 2.91 3.42
CA ARG A 56 -12.08 2.28 4.57
C ARG A 56 -11.57 3.28 5.60
N TYR A 57 -11.10 4.45 5.15
CA TYR A 57 -10.34 5.36 6.00
C TYR A 57 -10.80 6.81 5.96
N LEU A 58 -11.33 7.26 4.82
CA LEU A 58 -11.80 8.65 4.70
C LEU A 58 -13.27 8.78 5.10
N ASN A 59 -14.00 7.66 5.13
CA ASN A 59 -15.45 7.61 5.27
C ASN A 59 -16.15 8.49 4.21
N GLU A 60 -15.63 8.45 2.99
CA GLU A 60 -16.16 9.16 1.83
C GLU A 60 -16.68 8.15 0.80
N ASP A 61 -17.78 8.48 0.14
CA ASP A 61 -18.25 7.67 -0.99
C ASP A 61 -17.36 7.96 -2.22
N PRO A 62 -16.66 6.94 -2.78
CA PRO A 62 -15.78 7.16 -3.93
C PRO A 62 -16.55 7.59 -5.18
N TRP A 63 -17.83 7.25 -5.33
CA TRP A 63 -18.64 7.66 -6.48
C TRP A 63 -18.98 9.15 -6.41
N ASP A 64 -19.27 9.66 -5.22
CA ASP A 64 -19.51 11.09 -5.00
C ASP A 64 -18.28 11.94 -5.32
N ARG A 65 -17.06 11.42 -5.11
CA ARG A 65 -15.83 12.10 -5.53
C ARG A 65 -15.83 12.43 -7.02
N ILE A 66 -16.32 11.52 -7.87
CA ILE A 66 -16.42 11.77 -9.32
C ILE A 66 -17.39 12.92 -9.58
N ARG A 67 -18.59 12.85 -8.99
CA ARG A 67 -19.65 13.85 -9.16
C ARG A 67 -19.23 15.24 -8.67
N ILE A 68 -18.58 15.29 -7.51
CA ILE A 68 -18.01 16.53 -6.95
C ILE A 68 -17.01 17.11 -7.93
N ILE A 69 -16.07 16.31 -8.45
CA ILE A 69 -15.07 16.84 -9.37
C ILE A 69 -15.69 17.28 -10.69
N LYS A 70 -16.62 16.50 -11.28
CA LYS A 70 -17.38 16.90 -12.48
C LYS A 70 -18.20 18.16 -12.26
N LYS A 71 -18.56 18.55 -11.03
CA LYS A 71 -19.24 19.84 -10.76
C LYS A 71 -18.34 21.03 -11.09
N TYR A 72 -17.02 20.91 -10.90
CA TYR A 72 -16.06 22.02 -11.06
C TYR A 72 -15.16 21.88 -12.29
N VAL A 73 -14.85 20.65 -12.71
CA VAL A 73 -14.03 20.33 -13.88
C VAL A 73 -14.94 20.01 -15.06
N LYS A 74 -14.95 20.88 -16.07
CA LYS A 74 -15.87 20.80 -17.22
C LYS A 74 -15.18 20.61 -18.55
N GLN A 75 -13.92 21.05 -18.67
CA GLN A 75 -13.18 21.06 -19.93
C GLN A 75 -12.22 19.87 -20.01
N THR A 76 -11.57 19.54 -18.90
CA THR A 76 -10.53 18.52 -18.84
C THR A 76 -11.13 17.13 -18.64
N PRO A 77 -10.81 16.15 -19.50
CA PRO A 77 -11.24 14.76 -19.33
C PRO A 77 -10.79 14.18 -17.98
N LEU A 78 -11.68 13.44 -17.33
CA LEU A 78 -11.32 12.72 -16.10
C LEU A 78 -10.76 11.34 -16.43
N GLN A 79 -9.61 11.02 -15.86
CA GLN A 79 -8.92 9.75 -16.05
C GLN A 79 -8.92 8.93 -14.76
N MET A 80 -9.05 7.62 -14.91
CA MET A 80 -8.87 6.66 -13.82
C MET A 80 -7.83 5.59 -14.14
N LEU A 81 -7.27 4.98 -13.09
CA LEU A 81 -6.45 3.76 -13.20
C LEU A 81 -7.30 2.52 -12.84
N LEU A 82 -7.39 1.56 -13.77
CA LEU A 82 -8.12 0.31 -13.67
C LEU A 82 -7.16 -0.89 -13.80
N ARG A 83 -7.21 -1.83 -12.86
CA ARG A 83 -6.36 -3.03 -12.79
C ARG A 83 -6.96 -4.20 -13.56
N GLY A 84 -7.20 -4.04 -14.85
CA GLY A 84 -7.75 -5.13 -15.68
C GLY A 84 -8.97 -5.79 -15.05
N GLN A 85 -8.94 -7.12 -14.97
CA GLN A 85 -9.96 -7.95 -14.35
C GLN A 85 -10.08 -7.78 -12.81
N ASN A 86 -9.06 -7.22 -12.15
CA ASN A 86 -9.09 -6.87 -10.72
C ASN A 86 -9.75 -5.52 -10.45
N ILE A 87 -10.06 -4.72 -11.47
CA ILE A 87 -10.77 -3.44 -11.34
C ILE A 87 -10.03 -2.47 -10.40
N VAL A 88 -10.53 -2.27 -9.18
CA VAL A 88 -9.92 -1.44 -8.12
C VAL A 88 -9.67 -2.26 -6.85
N GLY A 89 -9.87 -3.59 -6.92
CA GLY A 89 -9.66 -4.54 -5.84
C GLY A 89 -8.33 -5.28 -5.94
N TYR A 90 -8.30 -6.46 -5.32
CA TYR A 90 -7.08 -7.24 -5.07
C TYR A 90 -7.04 -8.59 -5.81
N THR A 91 -8.19 -9.14 -6.18
CA THR A 91 -8.34 -10.42 -6.90
C THR A 91 -9.08 -10.21 -8.22
N ASN A 92 -9.07 -11.23 -9.08
CA ASN A 92 -9.89 -11.24 -10.29
C ASN A 92 -11.37 -11.24 -9.91
N TYR A 93 -12.16 -10.38 -10.56
CA TYR A 93 -13.62 -10.36 -10.42
C TYR A 93 -14.29 -11.09 -11.58
N PRO A 94 -15.50 -11.66 -11.37
CA PRO A 94 -16.33 -12.15 -12.46
C PRO A 94 -16.65 -11.05 -13.49
N ASP A 95 -16.87 -11.45 -14.74
CA ASP A 95 -17.05 -10.50 -15.85
C ASP A 95 -18.25 -9.56 -15.68
N ASP A 96 -19.34 -10.02 -15.07
CA ASP A 96 -20.53 -9.21 -14.80
C ASP A 96 -20.25 -8.06 -13.83
N VAL A 97 -19.38 -8.29 -12.83
CA VAL A 97 -18.92 -7.25 -11.89
C VAL A 97 -18.02 -6.23 -12.59
N VAL A 98 -17.08 -6.68 -13.44
CA VAL A 98 -16.21 -5.78 -14.24
C VAL A 98 -17.05 -4.89 -15.14
N VAL A 99 -18.02 -5.48 -15.83
CA VAL A 99 -18.94 -4.78 -16.71
C VAL A 99 -19.76 -3.73 -15.93
N ALA A 100 -20.39 -4.12 -14.81
CA ALA A 100 -21.19 -3.21 -14.01
C ALA A 100 -20.38 -2.02 -13.47
N PHE A 101 -19.14 -2.28 -13.02
CA PHE A 101 -18.24 -1.24 -12.55
C PHE A 101 -17.89 -0.24 -13.65
N VAL A 102 -17.47 -0.73 -14.82
CA VAL A 102 -17.05 0.12 -15.95
C VAL A 102 -18.22 0.97 -16.44
N ASP A 103 -19.40 0.36 -16.60
CA ASP A 103 -20.61 1.06 -17.03
C ASP A 103 -20.94 2.21 -16.08
N LYS A 104 -20.96 1.93 -14.76
CA LYS A 104 -21.28 2.96 -13.75
C LYS A 104 -20.19 4.03 -13.66
N ALA A 105 -18.91 3.68 -13.77
CA ALA A 105 -17.81 4.65 -13.77
C ALA A 105 -17.89 5.60 -14.98
N ALA A 106 -18.22 5.07 -16.16
CA ALA A 106 -18.42 5.87 -17.37
C ALA A 106 -19.65 6.79 -17.26
N GLU A 107 -20.75 6.27 -16.70
CA GLU A 107 -21.98 7.03 -16.41
C GLU A 107 -21.71 8.21 -15.44
N CYS A 108 -20.95 7.97 -14.37
CA CYS A 108 -20.62 8.98 -13.36
C CYS A 108 -19.67 10.07 -13.86
N GLY A 109 -18.92 9.80 -14.93
CA GLY A 109 -18.19 10.83 -15.66
C GLY A 109 -16.70 10.59 -15.86
N ILE A 110 -16.22 9.35 -15.69
CA ILE A 110 -14.87 8.96 -16.15
C ILE A 110 -14.85 8.96 -17.69
N ASP A 111 -13.82 9.59 -18.26
CA ASP A 111 -13.67 9.79 -19.69
C ASP A 111 -12.55 8.90 -20.27
N ILE A 112 -11.49 8.68 -19.50
CA ILE A 112 -10.32 7.86 -19.88
C ILE A 112 -10.11 6.75 -18.86
N PHE A 113 -10.12 5.50 -19.33
CA PHE A 113 -9.80 4.33 -18.53
C PHE A 113 -8.40 3.87 -18.86
N ARG A 114 -7.45 4.10 -17.94
CA ARG A 114 -6.11 3.55 -18.02
C ARG A 114 -6.11 2.13 -17.46
N ILE A 115 -6.02 1.13 -18.33
CA ILE A 115 -6.20 -0.29 -17.98
C ILE A 115 -4.85 -1.01 -18.03
N PHE A 116 -4.45 -1.64 -16.93
CA PHE A 116 -3.22 -2.44 -16.86
C PHE A 116 -3.45 -3.78 -16.18
N ASP A 117 -2.60 -4.75 -16.51
CA ASP A 117 -2.48 -6.04 -15.83
C ASP A 117 -1.06 -6.14 -15.23
N ALA A 118 -0.94 -6.70 -14.02
CA ALA A 118 0.33 -6.76 -13.31
C ALA A 118 1.40 -7.59 -14.02
N LEU A 119 0.99 -8.59 -14.82
CA LEU A 119 1.85 -9.52 -15.55
C LEU A 119 2.01 -9.16 -17.03
N ASN A 120 1.38 -8.08 -17.50
CA ASN A 120 1.15 -7.82 -18.92
C ASN A 120 0.40 -8.98 -19.63
N ASP A 121 -0.38 -9.77 -18.89
CA ASP A 121 -1.23 -10.80 -19.48
C ASP A 121 -2.48 -10.13 -20.07
N VAL A 122 -2.41 -9.85 -21.37
CA VAL A 122 -3.49 -9.13 -22.08
C VAL A 122 -4.85 -9.83 -21.99
N ARG A 123 -4.91 -11.14 -21.69
CA ARG A 123 -6.17 -11.87 -21.51
C ARG A 123 -7.01 -11.27 -20.38
N ASN A 124 -6.36 -10.81 -19.30
CA ASN A 124 -7.02 -10.12 -18.18
C ASN A 124 -7.55 -8.72 -18.55
N LEU A 125 -7.26 -8.24 -19.76
CA LEU A 125 -7.71 -6.94 -20.25
C LEU A 125 -8.88 -7.03 -21.24
N GLU A 126 -9.21 -8.21 -21.76
CA GLU A 126 -10.22 -8.39 -22.80
C GLU A 126 -11.59 -7.84 -22.41
N VAL A 127 -12.07 -8.19 -21.22
CA VAL A 127 -13.38 -7.78 -20.71
C VAL A 127 -13.44 -6.31 -20.33
N PRO A 128 -12.51 -5.76 -19.53
CA PRO A 128 -12.54 -4.33 -19.21
C PRO A 128 -12.35 -3.46 -20.46
N VAL A 129 -11.47 -3.83 -21.41
CA VAL A 129 -11.33 -3.10 -22.69
C VAL A 129 -12.65 -3.10 -23.45
N ARG A 130 -13.27 -4.28 -23.65
CA ARG A 130 -14.56 -4.39 -24.34
C ARG A 130 -15.67 -3.59 -23.65
N ALA A 131 -15.73 -3.63 -22.31
CA ALA A 131 -16.70 -2.88 -21.53
C ALA A 131 -16.54 -1.36 -21.74
N VAL A 132 -15.31 -0.84 -21.69
CA VAL A 132 -15.04 0.59 -21.91
C VAL A 132 -15.35 0.99 -23.36
N LYS A 133 -14.98 0.18 -24.36
CA LYS A 133 -15.32 0.47 -25.76
C LYS A 133 -16.83 0.57 -25.96
N ARG A 134 -17.62 -0.27 -25.30
CA ARG A 134 -19.08 -0.25 -25.39
C ARG A 134 -19.68 1.03 -24.81
N THR A 135 -19.08 1.64 -23.79
CA THR A 135 -19.53 2.92 -23.23
C THR A 135 -19.14 4.13 -24.10
N GLY A 136 -18.30 3.93 -25.13
CA GLY A 136 -17.79 4.99 -26.00
C GLY A 136 -16.72 5.85 -25.34
N LYS A 137 -16.16 5.42 -24.21
CA LYS A 137 -15.07 6.09 -23.50
C LYS A 137 -13.70 5.65 -24.01
N HIS A 138 -12.66 6.40 -23.66
CA HIS A 138 -11.31 6.18 -24.18
C HIS A 138 -10.60 5.03 -23.45
N VAL A 139 -10.14 4.04 -24.20
CA VAL A 139 -9.31 2.94 -23.68
C VAL A 139 -7.84 3.32 -23.78
N GLN A 140 -7.20 3.55 -22.64
CA GLN A 140 -5.74 3.65 -22.57
C GLN A 140 -5.18 2.35 -22.00
N ALA A 141 -4.67 1.47 -22.85
CA ALA A 141 -4.09 0.21 -22.40
C ALA A 141 -2.62 0.41 -21.99
N CYS A 142 -2.18 -0.29 -20.96
CA CYS A 142 -0.83 -0.12 -20.41
C CYS A 142 0.10 -1.27 -20.77
N VAL A 143 1.34 -0.91 -21.12
CA VAL A 143 2.50 -1.79 -21.05
C VAL A 143 3.22 -1.49 -19.73
N VAL A 144 3.19 -2.43 -18.78
CA VAL A 144 3.86 -2.30 -17.49
C VAL A 144 5.35 -2.57 -17.68
N TYR A 145 6.17 -1.56 -17.37
CA TYR A 145 7.61 -1.59 -17.59
C TYR A 145 8.36 -2.20 -16.40
N THR A 146 9.38 -3.00 -16.68
CA THR A 146 10.30 -3.59 -15.71
C THR A 146 11.59 -4.01 -16.42
N LEU A 147 12.57 -4.54 -15.69
CA LEU A 147 13.82 -5.03 -16.28
C LEU A 147 14.05 -6.48 -15.88
N SER A 148 14.22 -7.36 -16.87
CA SER A 148 14.70 -8.73 -16.68
C SER A 148 15.23 -9.30 -18.00
N PRO A 149 15.88 -10.48 -18.02
CA PRO A 149 16.31 -11.14 -19.25
C PRO A 149 15.19 -11.41 -20.27
N VAL A 150 13.92 -11.37 -19.84
CA VAL A 150 12.74 -11.66 -20.67
C VAL A 150 12.11 -10.39 -21.25
N HIS A 151 12.33 -9.24 -20.60
CA HIS A 151 11.71 -7.98 -20.98
C HIS A 151 12.60 -7.22 -21.96
N THR A 152 12.50 -7.57 -23.25
CA THR A 152 13.16 -6.85 -24.34
C THR A 152 12.23 -5.81 -24.98
N TYR A 153 12.76 -4.96 -25.86
CA TYR A 153 11.92 -4.03 -26.61
C TYR A 153 10.94 -4.74 -27.55
N GLU A 154 11.33 -5.89 -28.11
CA GLU A 154 10.44 -6.76 -28.89
C GLU A 154 9.29 -7.28 -28.04
N HIS A 155 9.56 -7.77 -26.83
CA HIS A 155 8.51 -8.22 -25.91
C HIS A 155 7.50 -7.11 -25.61
N TYR A 156 7.99 -5.89 -25.36
CA TYR A 156 7.12 -4.74 -25.12
C TYR A 156 6.32 -4.32 -26.35
N LEU A 157 6.94 -4.37 -27.54
CA LEU A 157 6.27 -4.08 -28.79
C LEU A 157 5.17 -5.10 -29.11
N GLU A 158 5.44 -6.40 -28.95
CA GLU A 158 4.45 -7.46 -29.13
C GLU A 158 3.25 -7.27 -28.20
N THR A 159 3.51 -6.93 -26.95
CA THR A 159 2.45 -6.60 -25.99
C THR A 159 1.63 -5.40 -26.47
N ALA A 160 2.30 -4.30 -26.86
CA ALA A 160 1.62 -3.09 -27.33
C ALA A 160 0.78 -3.32 -28.60
N LEU A 161 1.28 -4.11 -29.56
CA LEU A 161 0.55 -4.48 -30.77
C LEU A 161 -0.73 -5.26 -30.44
N ARG A 162 -0.64 -6.25 -29.54
CA ARG A 162 -1.82 -7.00 -29.09
C ARG A 162 -2.86 -6.11 -28.40
N LEU A 163 -2.41 -5.10 -27.65
CA LEU A 163 -3.32 -4.14 -27.02
C LEU A 163 -3.98 -3.21 -28.06
N GLN A 164 -3.25 -2.77 -29.09
CA GLN A 164 -3.82 -2.03 -30.22
C GLN A 164 -4.87 -2.88 -30.95
N ASP A 165 -4.57 -4.13 -31.26
CA ASP A 165 -5.49 -5.06 -31.94
C ASP A 165 -6.75 -5.35 -31.10
N MET A 166 -6.62 -5.31 -29.76
CA MET A 166 -7.75 -5.43 -28.83
C MET A 166 -8.67 -4.19 -28.82
N GLY A 167 -8.23 -3.08 -29.41
CA GLY A 167 -9.02 -1.86 -29.57
C GLY A 167 -8.61 -0.71 -28.65
N ALA A 168 -7.39 -0.71 -28.10
CA ALA A 168 -6.86 0.42 -27.34
C ALA A 168 -6.85 1.70 -28.20
N ASP A 169 -7.28 2.82 -27.61
CA ASP A 169 -7.27 4.15 -28.24
C ASP A 169 -5.95 4.88 -28.01
N SER A 170 -5.14 4.43 -27.05
CA SER A 170 -3.75 4.88 -26.80
C SER A 170 -3.00 3.85 -25.96
N ILE A 171 -1.67 3.84 -26.03
CA ILE A 171 -0.81 3.01 -25.16
C ILE A 171 -0.14 3.89 -24.09
N CYS A 172 -0.16 3.42 -22.85
CA CYS A 172 0.62 4.00 -21.76
C CYS A 172 1.81 3.07 -21.41
N ILE A 173 3.03 3.58 -21.48
CA ILE A 173 4.20 2.92 -20.88
C ILE A 173 4.16 3.26 -19.40
N LYS A 174 3.87 2.27 -18.55
CA LYS A 174 3.73 2.46 -17.11
C LYS A 174 4.96 1.94 -16.37
N ASP A 175 5.87 2.84 -16.03
CA ASP A 175 7.01 2.60 -15.15
C ASP A 175 6.67 2.97 -13.70
N MET A 176 6.03 2.02 -13.01
CA MET A 176 5.61 2.17 -11.62
C MET A 176 6.76 2.28 -10.62
N ALA A 177 7.94 1.78 -10.98
CA ALA A 177 9.11 1.72 -10.10
C ALA A 177 10.13 2.83 -10.41
N GLY A 178 9.88 3.70 -11.40
CA GLY A 178 10.76 4.80 -11.76
C GLY A 178 12.15 4.34 -12.23
N MET A 179 12.21 3.20 -12.93
CA MET A 179 13.42 2.54 -13.39
C MET A 179 13.76 2.82 -14.85
N ILE A 180 12.85 3.38 -15.64
CA ILE A 180 13.09 3.64 -17.06
C ILE A 180 14.17 4.71 -17.20
N SER A 181 15.28 4.33 -17.84
CA SER A 181 16.37 5.26 -18.10
C SER A 181 15.98 6.23 -19.23
N PRO A 182 16.59 7.43 -19.30
CA PRO A 182 16.30 8.36 -20.38
C PRO A 182 16.46 7.77 -21.78
N TYR A 183 17.53 7.00 -22.01
CA TYR A 183 17.77 6.39 -23.33
C TYR A 183 16.81 5.25 -23.62
N ALA A 184 16.46 4.43 -22.62
CA ALA A 184 15.44 3.39 -22.80
C ALA A 184 14.06 3.99 -23.12
N ALA A 185 13.71 5.14 -22.51
CA ALA A 185 12.50 5.86 -22.85
C ALA A 185 12.53 6.36 -24.30
N TYR A 186 13.67 6.89 -24.77
CA TYR A 186 13.84 7.29 -26.17
C TYR A 186 13.63 6.10 -27.12
N GLU A 187 14.32 4.99 -26.88
CA GLU A 187 14.32 3.82 -27.76
C GLU A 187 12.94 3.17 -27.82
N LEU A 188 12.30 2.95 -26.67
CA LEU A 188 11.00 2.31 -26.58
C LEU A 188 9.90 3.18 -27.18
N VAL A 189 9.89 4.50 -26.92
CA VAL A 189 8.93 5.41 -27.54
C VAL A 189 9.16 5.49 -29.04
N SER A 190 10.41 5.59 -29.51
CA SER A 190 10.71 5.60 -30.96
C SER A 190 10.16 4.36 -31.64
N LEU A 191 10.40 3.18 -31.05
CA LEU A 191 9.91 1.90 -31.55
C LEU A 191 8.37 1.88 -31.62
N PHE A 192 7.70 2.34 -30.55
CA PHE A 192 6.24 2.37 -30.50
C PHE A 192 5.67 3.37 -31.52
N LYS A 193 6.28 4.54 -31.68
CA LYS A 193 5.85 5.53 -32.69
C LYS A 193 6.08 5.05 -34.12
N GLU A 194 7.04 4.16 -34.36
CA GLU A 194 7.27 3.56 -35.68
C GLU A 194 6.24 2.49 -36.02
N LYS A 195 5.81 1.70 -35.02
CA LYS A 195 5.03 0.47 -35.24
C LYS A 195 3.56 0.55 -34.88
N LEU A 196 3.14 1.54 -34.09
CA LEU A 196 1.76 1.72 -33.62
C LEU A 196 1.13 2.94 -34.29
N ASP A 197 -0.18 2.86 -34.52
CA ASP A 197 -0.98 3.91 -35.15
C ASP A 197 -1.68 4.82 -34.12
N ILE A 198 -1.60 4.45 -32.83
CA ILE A 198 -2.27 5.13 -31.73
C ILE A 198 -1.31 5.97 -30.87
N PRO A 199 -1.82 6.99 -30.15
CA PRO A 199 -1.00 7.85 -29.30
C PRO A 199 -0.28 7.09 -28.18
N ILE A 200 0.91 7.59 -27.81
CA ILE A 200 1.74 7.01 -26.75
C ILE A 200 1.84 7.96 -25.57
N GLN A 201 1.63 7.45 -24.37
CA GLN A 201 1.75 8.17 -23.11
C GLN A 201 2.85 7.55 -22.23
N LEU A 202 3.73 8.38 -21.65
CA LEU A 202 4.71 7.92 -20.67
C LEU A 202 4.25 8.26 -19.25
N HIS A 203 4.16 7.24 -18.40
CA HIS A 203 3.97 7.37 -16.97
C HIS A 203 5.20 6.82 -16.24
N THR A 204 5.88 7.66 -15.46
CA THR A 204 7.06 7.25 -14.69
C THR A 204 7.08 7.91 -13.32
N HIS A 205 7.51 7.15 -12.32
CA HIS A 205 7.78 7.67 -10.98
C HIS A 205 9.20 8.26 -10.90
N TYR A 206 9.44 9.14 -9.92
CA TYR A 206 10.67 9.91 -9.75
C TYR A 206 11.64 9.28 -8.74
N ILE A 207 11.37 8.06 -8.28
CA ILE A 207 12.05 7.50 -7.11
C ILE A 207 13.56 7.40 -7.30
N GLY A 208 14.01 7.00 -8.49
CA GLY A 208 15.42 6.95 -8.86
C GLY A 208 16.00 8.26 -9.44
N GLY A 209 15.22 9.33 -9.50
CA GLY A 209 15.64 10.65 -10.00
C GLY A 209 15.75 10.78 -11.52
N MET A 210 15.41 9.75 -12.30
CA MET A 210 15.56 9.76 -13.76
C MET A 210 14.35 10.28 -14.54
N ALA A 211 13.18 10.42 -13.90
CA ALA A 211 11.91 10.67 -14.60
C ALA A 211 11.89 11.95 -15.44
N ILE A 212 12.51 13.07 -15.00
CA ILE A 212 12.61 14.27 -15.85
C ILE A 212 13.39 13.95 -17.13
N GLY A 213 14.54 13.28 -17.01
CA GLY A 213 15.35 12.88 -18.16
C GLY A 213 14.60 11.93 -19.09
N ALA A 214 13.85 10.98 -18.53
CA ALA A 214 12.99 10.07 -19.29
C ALA A 214 11.88 10.80 -20.05
N CYS A 215 11.18 11.74 -19.41
CA CYS A 215 10.17 12.57 -20.08
C CYS A 215 10.78 13.39 -21.23
N LEU A 216 11.91 14.05 -21.03
CA LEU A 216 12.56 14.85 -22.08
C LEU A 216 12.98 13.97 -23.27
N LYS A 217 13.55 12.79 -23.01
CA LYS A 217 13.92 11.84 -24.06
C LYS A 217 12.73 11.21 -24.77
N ALA A 218 11.64 10.93 -24.06
CA ALA A 218 10.39 10.51 -24.68
C ALA A 218 9.79 11.61 -25.59
N VAL A 219 9.90 12.89 -25.19
CA VAL A 219 9.48 14.03 -26.03
C VAL A 219 10.33 14.12 -27.30
N GLU A 220 11.65 13.96 -27.21
CA GLU A 220 12.53 13.90 -28.38
C GLU A 220 12.18 12.73 -29.32
N ALA A 221 11.72 11.60 -28.77
CA ALA A 221 11.26 10.43 -29.52
C ALA A 221 9.82 10.56 -30.07
N GLY A 222 9.09 11.62 -29.72
CA GLY A 222 7.75 11.88 -30.24
C GLY A 222 6.60 11.31 -29.41
N VAL A 223 6.77 11.17 -28.09
CA VAL A 223 5.67 10.84 -27.17
C VAL A 223 4.54 11.87 -27.29
N ASP A 224 3.28 11.42 -27.21
CA ASP A 224 2.12 12.29 -27.34
C ASP A 224 1.75 12.96 -26.01
N VAL A 225 1.86 12.20 -24.90
CA VAL A 225 1.49 12.65 -23.55
C VAL A 225 2.52 12.14 -22.54
N PHE A 226 2.76 12.88 -21.46
CA PHE A 226 3.44 12.34 -20.28
C PHE A 226 2.75 12.76 -18.99
N ASP A 227 2.91 11.96 -17.95
CA ASP A 227 2.34 12.24 -16.63
C ASP A 227 3.29 13.11 -15.79
N ALA A 228 2.70 14.08 -15.09
CA ALA A 228 3.38 14.92 -14.12
C ALA A 228 2.43 15.24 -12.96
N CYS A 229 2.95 15.82 -11.89
CA CYS A 229 2.10 16.35 -10.81
C CYS A 229 2.63 17.68 -10.29
N SER A 230 1.82 18.36 -9.49
CA SER A 230 2.20 19.60 -8.82
C SER A 230 3.41 19.43 -7.89
N GLY A 231 4.34 20.39 -7.90
CA GLY A 231 5.63 20.31 -7.19
C GLY A 231 5.59 19.86 -5.72
N PRO A 232 4.67 20.33 -4.86
CA PRO A 232 4.55 19.88 -3.47
C PRO A 232 4.22 18.40 -3.28
N LEU A 233 3.65 17.76 -4.30
CA LEU A 233 3.35 16.33 -4.32
C LEU A 233 4.22 15.56 -5.31
N ALA A 234 5.25 16.19 -5.90
CA ALA A 234 6.18 15.53 -6.80
C ALA A 234 7.35 14.87 -6.06
N PHE A 235 8.30 14.34 -6.84
CA PHE A 235 9.56 13.73 -6.37
C PHE A 235 9.38 12.45 -5.54
N GLY A 236 10.51 11.83 -5.15
CA GLY A 236 10.51 10.58 -4.40
C GLY A 236 9.68 9.52 -5.12
N SER A 237 8.81 8.82 -4.39
CA SER A 237 7.89 7.82 -4.97
C SER A 237 6.80 8.41 -5.87
N SER A 238 6.70 9.72 -6.06
CA SER A 238 5.67 10.36 -6.91
C SER A 238 6.17 10.64 -8.34
N GLN A 239 5.39 11.37 -9.14
CA GLN A 239 5.71 11.77 -10.51
C GLN A 239 6.68 12.98 -10.55
N PRO A 240 7.30 13.28 -11.71
CA PRO A 240 8.08 14.50 -11.89
C PRO A 240 7.20 15.77 -11.76
N PRO A 241 7.77 16.88 -11.24
CA PRO A 241 7.05 18.15 -11.10
C PRO A 241 6.69 18.77 -12.46
N VAL A 242 5.41 19.08 -12.65
CA VAL A 242 4.87 19.68 -13.88
C VAL A 242 5.54 21.02 -14.20
N GLU A 243 5.80 21.85 -13.19
CA GLU A 243 6.40 23.17 -13.36
C GLU A 243 7.81 23.07 -13.95
N THR A 244 8.57 22.06 -13.52
CA THR A 244 9.93 21.85 -14.03
C THR A 244 9.91 21.34 -15.46
N LEU A 245 9.01 20.42 -15.81
CA LEU A 245 8.89 19.91 -17.17
C LEU A 245 8.42 21.00 -18.14
N VAL A 246 7.41 21.78 -17.76
CA VAL A 246 6.94 22.93 -18.55
C VAL A 246 8.07 23.93 -18.75
N ARG A 247 8.82 24.28 -17.69
CA ARG A 247 9.96 25.19 -17.80
C ARG A 247 11.10 24.63 -18.66
N ALA A 248 11.37 23.33 -18.58
CA ALA A 248 12.42 22.68 -19.34
C ALA A 248 12.13 22.65 -20.85
N LEU A 249 10.86 22.56 -21.23
CA LEU A 249 10.42 22.54 -22.63
C LEU A 249 10.16 23.95 -23.19
N GLN A 250 10.09 24.98 -22.34
CA GLN A 250 9.79 26.34 -22.75
C GLN A 250 10.82 26.90 -23.75
N GLY A 251 10.35 27.48 -24.87
CA GLY A 251 11.18 28.01 -25.93
C GLY A 251 11.82 26.96 -26.84
N THR A 252 11.60 25.67 -26.59
CA THR A 252 12.00 24.57 -27.48
C THR A 252 10.93 24.31 -28.55
N PRO A 253 11.19 23.47 -29.58
CA PRO A 253 10.16 23.02 -30.52
C PRO A 253 8.99 22.26 -29.89
N TRP A 254 9.14 21.82 -28.63
CA TRP A 254 8.14 21.07 -27.87
C TRP A 254 7.53 21.87 -26.70
N ASP A 255 7.62 23.21 -26.75
CA ASP A 255 7.04 24.09 -25.74
C ASP A 255 5.58 23.69 -25.45
N THR A 256 5.32 23.34 -24.19
CA THR A 256 4.02 22.83 -23.75
C THR A 256 2.97 23.91 -23.61
N GLY A 257 3.33 25.19 -23.78
CA GLY A 257 2.52 26.40 -23.73
C GLY A 257 1.52 26.50 -22.58
N LEU A 258 1.79 25.80 -21.47
CA LEU A 258 1.04 25.93 -20.22
C LEU A 258 1.54 27.17 -19.48
N ASP A 259 0.64 27.87 -18.79
CA ASP A 259 1.01 29.05 -18.02
C ASP A 259 1.72 28.66 -16.72
N LEU A 260 3.03 28.86 -16.70
CA LEU A 260 3.87 28.55 -15.54
C LEU A 260 3.49 29.36 -14.28
N HIS A 261 2.99 30.60 -14.42
CA HIS A 261 2.54 31.39 -13.28
C HIS A 261 1.30 30.75 -12.64
N HIS A 262 0.33 30.36 -13.46
CA HIS A 262 -0.89 29.70 -13.00
C HIS A 262 -0.59 28.33 -12.36
N LEU A 263 0.39 27.60 -12.89
CA LEU A 263 0.88 26.37 -12.24
C LEU A 263 1.46 26.65 -10.84
N PHE A 264 2.25 27.72 -10.67
CA PHE A 264 2.77 28.09 -9.35
C PHE A 264 1.67 28.50 -8.36
N GLU A 265 0.59 29.13 -8.80
CA GLU A 265 -0.58 29.41 -7.95
C GLU A 265 -1.20 28.12 -7.41
N ILE A 266 -1.40 27.13 -8.29
CA ILE A 266 -1.89 25.79 -7.92
C ILE A 266 -0.92 25.12 -6.95
N SER A 267 0.38 25.19 -7.25
CA SER A 267 1.45 24.69 -6.38
C SER A 267 1.42 25.31 -4.98
N ASN A 268 1.17 26.61 -4.86
CA ASN A 268 1.07 27.27 -3.56
C ASN A 268 -0.09 26.74 -2.71
N TYR A 269 -1.25 26.48 -3.33
CA TYR A 269 -2.38 25.85 -2.63
C TYR A 269 -2.00 24.48 -2.06
N TRP A 270 -1.34 23.64 -2.86
CA TRP A 270 -0.93 22.32 -2.43
C TRP A 270 0.15 22.34 -1.35
N GLU A 271 1.06 23.31 -1.39
CA GLU A 271 2.07 23.51 -0.35
C GLU A 271 1.43 23.92 0.98
N GLU A 272 0.43 24.80 0.95
CA GLU A 272 -0.32 25.20 2.14
C GLU A 272 -1.12 24.01 2.70
N LEU A 273 -1.83 23.27 1.84
CA LEU A 273 -2.56 22.07 2.25
C LEU A 273 -1.64 21.06 2.95
N ARG A 274 -0.48 20.78 2.33
CA ARG A 274 0.52 19.87 2.85
C ARG A 274 0.93 20.27 4.27
N ARG A 275 1.25 21.55 4.49
CA ARG A 275 1.62 22.07 5.83
C ARG A 275 0.46 21.95 6.81
N ARG A 276 -0.74 22.36 6.42
CA ARG A 276 -1.96 22.37 7.26
C ARG A 276 -2.36 20.96 7.71
N ARG A 277 -2.21 19.95 6.85
CA ARG A 277 -2.54 18.55 7.13
C ARG A 277 -1.36 17.74 7.68
N GLY A 278 -0.18 18.34 7.81
CA GLY A 278 1.02 17.65 8.31
C GLY A 278 1.58 16.59 7.35
N PHE A 279 1.37 16.77 6.05
CA PHE A 279 1.87 15.84 5.04
C PHE A 279 3.34 16.11 4.69
N GLU A 280 4.06 15.06 4.31
CA GLU A 280 5.47 15.14 3.91
C GLU A 280 5.65 15.44 2.41
N ARG A 281 6.85 15.91 2.05
CA ARG A 281 7.25 16.06 0.65
C ARG A 281 7.86 14.76 0.15
N GLY A 282 7.77 14.52 -1.16
CA GLY A 282 8.55 13.47 -1.82
C GLY A 282 10.04 13.74 -1.69
N VAL A 283 10.80 12.72 -1.29
CA VAL A 283 12.26 12.76 -1.20
C VAL A 283 12.80 11.47 -1.80
N THR A 284 13.86 11.59 -2.59
CA THR A 284 14.66 10.44 -3.05
C THR A 284 15.79 10.20 -2.06
N ARG A 285 15.73 9.09 -1.32
CA ARG A 285 16.76 8.67 -0.36
C ARG A 285 17.68 7.62 -1.01
N ILE A 286 18.84 7.37 -0.41
CA ILE A 286 19.78 6.35 -0.89
C ILE A 286 19.11 4.97 -0.98
N ASN A 287 18.32 4.61 0.03
CA ASN A 287 17.59 3.33 0.03
C ASN A 287 16.54 3.25 -1.09
N ASP A 288 15.94 4.38 -1.47
CA ASP A 288 14.99 4.45 -2.58
C ASP A 288 15.69 4.23 -3.93
N MET A 289 16.91 4.79 -4.09
CA MET A 289 17.72 4.62 -5.30
C MET A 289 18.21 3.18 -5.50
N LYS A 290 18.25 2.36 -4.45
CA LYS A 290 18.58 0.94 -4.58
C LYS A 290 17.54 0.15 -5.39
N VAL A 291 16.40 0.76 -5.75
CA VAL A 291 15.48 0.21 -6.75
C VAL A 291 16.19 -0.16 -8.06
N PHE A 292 17.28 0.50 -8.43
CA PHE A 292 18.07 0.13 -9.62
C PHE A 292 18.80 -1.20 -9.50
N ASP A 293 19.01 -1.67 -8.28
CA ASP A 293 19.67 -2.94 -7.98
C ASP A 293 18.61 -4.04 -7.79
N HIS A 294 17.74 -3.88 -6.79
CA HIS A 294 16.79 -4.92 -6.39
C HIS A 294 15.41 -4.83 -7.07
N GLN A 295 15.10 -3.73 -7.79
CA GLN A 295 13.80 -3.49 -8.48
C GLN A 295 12.55 -3.51 -7.59
N VAL A 296 12.75 -3.44 -6.27
CA VAL A 296 11.67 -3.39 -5.26
C VAL A 296 11.14 -1.95 -5.18
N PRO A 297 9.86 -1.71 -5.48
CA PRO A 297 9.29 -0.36 -5.38
C PRO A 297 9.37 0.19 -3.96
N GLY A 298 9.56 1.50 -3.79
CA GLY A 298 9.76 2.12 -2.47
C GLY A 298 8.65 1.82 -1.45
N GLY A 299 7.39 1.84 -1.88
CA GLY A 299 6.25 1.48 -1.00
C GLY A 299 6.29 0.03 -0.52
N MET A 300 6.87 -0.89 -1.30
CA MET A 300 7.07 -2.27 -0.88
C MET A 300 8.21 -2.40 0.13
N ILE A 301 9.30 -1.63 -0.01
CA ILE A 301 10.40 -1.63 0.97
C ILE A 301 9.90 -1.21 2.36
N THR A 302 9.12 -0.13 2.44
CA THR A 302 8.57 0.34 3.73
C THR A 302 7.71 -0.74 4.39
N ASN A 303 6.90 -1.45 3.61
CA ASN A 303 6.10 -2.56 4.13
C ASN A 303 6.98 -3.73 4.60
N LEU A 304 8.01 -4.10 3.84
CA LEU A 304 8.96 -5.16 4.23
C LEU A 304 9.70 -4.81 5.53
N VAL A 305 10.10 -3.54 5.70
CA VAL A 305 10.74 -3.04 6.92
C VAL A 305 9.82 -3.23 8.12
N ILE A 306 8.56 -2.79 8.02
CA ILE A 306 7.56 -2.95 9.10
C ILE A 306 7.34 -4.44 9.41
N GLN A 307 7.19 -5.28 8.38
CA GLN A 307 7.02 -6.73 8.55
C GLN A 307 8.22 -7.34 9.29
N LEU A 308 9.44 -6.96 8.93
CA LEU A 308 10.64 -7.46 9.62
C LEU A 308 10.78 -6.91 11.04
N GLU A 309 10.34 -5.67 11.32
CA GLU A 309 10.30 -5.11 12.67
C GLU A 309 9.32 -5.88 13.57
N GLU A 310 8.12 -6.18 13.08
CA GLU A 310 7.12 -7.02 13.77
C GLU A 310 7.68 -8.41 14.10
N GLN A 311 8.49 -8.97 13.20
CA GLN A 311 9.20 -10.24 13.38
C GLN A 311 10.51 -10.12 14.18
N LYS A 312 10.83 -8.93 14.72
CA LYS A 312 12.10 -8.63 15.43
C LYS A 312 13.36 -9.00 14.61
N ALA A 313 13.26 -8.94 13.29
CA ALA A 313 14.23 -9.42 12.31
C ALA A 313 14.73 -8.32 11.34
N LEU A 314 14.58 -7.03 11.66
CA LEU A 314 14.99 -5.91 10.80
C LEU A 314 16.46 -5.98 10.35
N HIS A 315 17.35 -6.53 11.18
CA HIS A 315 18.76 -6.73 10.87
C HIS A 315 19.00 -7.63 9.63
N ARG A 316 17.99 -8.40 9.21
CA ARG A 316 18.01 -9.33 8.07
C ARG A 316 17.46 -8.72 6.77
N LEU A 317 17.13 -7.42 6.75
CA LEU A 317 16.58 -6.74 5.57
C LEU A 317 17.44 -6.94 4.31
N ASN A 318 18.77 -6.90 4.44
CA ASN A 318 19.66 -7.09 3.28
C ASN A 318 19.54 -8.51 2.71
N GLU A 319 19.40 -9.55 3.55
CA GLU A 319 19.18 -10.92 3.09
C GLU A 319 17.87 -11.02 2.29
N VAL A 320 16.81 -10.34 2.75
CA VAL A 320 15.52 -10.30 2.04
C VAL A 320 15.64 -9.60 0.69
N LEU A 321 16.34 -8.46 0.64
CA LEU A 321 16.57 -7.73 -0.62
C LEU A 321 17.39 -8.54 -1.64
N GLU A 322 18.30 -9.40 -1.17
CA GLU A 322 19.05 -10.34 -2.02
C GLU A 322 18.24 -11.57 -2.43
N GLU A 323 17.22 -11.96 -1.65
CA GLU A 323 16.35 -13.10 -1.94
C GLU A 323 15.23 -12.75 -2.93
N ILE A 324 14.72 -11.51 -2.90
CA ILE A 324 13.63 -11.05 -3.79
C ILE A 324 13.93 -11.29 -5.28
N PRO A 325 15.10 -10.92 -5.84
CA PRO A 325 15.40 -11.17 -7.24
C PRO A 325 15.41 -12.67 -7.61
N ARG A 326 15.80 -13.55 -6.67
CA ARG A 326 15.84 -15.01 -6.89
C ARG A 326 14.43 -15.58 -6.97
N VAL A 327 13.58 -15.25 -5.99
CA VAL A 327 12.16 -15.63 -6.00
C VAL A 327 11.48 -15.08 -7.25
N ARG A 328 11.77 -13.84 -7.62
CA ARG A 328 11.22 -13.23 -8.85
C ARG A 328 11.60 -14.00 -10.11
N GLU A 329 12.87 -14.39 -10.25
CA GLU A 329 13.33 -15.23 -11.37
C GLU A 329 12.60 -16.57 -11.40
N GLU A 330 12.52 -17.24 -10.26
CA GLU A 330 11.90 -18.56 -10.11
C GLU A 330 10.41 -18.56 -10.47
N LEU A 331 9.73 -17.45 -10.16
CA LEU A 331 8.33 -17.21 -10.49
C LEU A 331 8.11 -16.64 -11.91
N GLY A 332 9.11 -16.68 -12.79
CA GLY A 332 8.96 -16.31 -14.20
C GLY A 332 9.07 -14.81 -14.49
N TYR A 333 9.83 -14.09 -13.66
CA TYR A 333 10.11 -12.66 -13.77
C TYR A 333 8.88 -11.73 -13.79
N PRO A 334 7.87 -11.87 -12.91
CA PRO A 334 6.75 -10.93 -12.89
C PRO A 334 7.25 -9.49 -12.68
N PRO A 335 6.64 -8.47 -13.32
CA PRO A 335 6.79 -7.09 -12.88
C PRO A 335 6.41 -6.97 -11.40
N LEU A 336 7.19 -6.25 -10.59
CA LEU A 336 6.91 -6.10 -9.16
C LEU A 336 5.94 -4.92 -8.95
N VAL A 337 4.66 -5.18 -9.15
CA VAL A 337 3.55 -4.23 -8.92
C VAL A 337 2.48 -4.94 -8.09
N THR A 338 1.56 -4.22 -7.44
CA THR A 338 0.47 -4.90 -6.74
C THR A 338 -0.36 -5.73 -7.72
N PRO A 339 -0.65 -7.02 -7.44
CA PRO A 339 -0.33 -7.77 -6.22
C PRO A 339 1.00 -8.58 -6.23
N THR A 340 1.63 -8.77 -7.39
CA THR A 340 2.83 -9.64 -7.56
C THR A 340 4.02 -9.21 -6.70
N SER A 341 4.16 -7.91 -6.40
CA SER A 341 5.17 -7.39 -5.48
C SER A 341 5.04 -7.99 -4.07
N GLN A 342 3.83 -8.18 -3.58
CA GLN A 342 3.56 -8.78 -2.26
C GLN A 342 3.82 -10.29 -2.30
N VAL A 343 3.41 -10.97 -3.37
CA VAL A 343 3.68 -12.41 -3.59
C VAL A 343 5.17 -12.72 -3.50
N VAL A 344 5.99 -11.99 -4.27
CA VAL A 344 7.45 -12.18 -4.28
C VAL A 344 8.07 -11.74 -2.95
N GLY A 345 7.64 -10.60 -2.41
CA GLY A 345 8.19 -10.02 -1.17
C GLY A 345 8.00 -10.91 0.04
N THR A 346 6.78 -11.37 0.28
CA THR A 346 6.48 -12.24 1.43
C THR A 346 7.23 -13.56 1.31
N GLN A 347 7.23 -14.20 0.14
CA GLN A 347 7.96 -15.46 -0.02
C GLN A 347 9.45 -15.28 0.27
N ALA A 348 10.05 -14.17 -0.16
CA ALA A 348 11.45 -13.86 0.16
C ALA A 348 11.68 -13.66 1.66
N VAL A 349 10.78 -12.96 2.36
CA VAL A 349 10.84 -12.84 3.83
C VAL A 349 10.76 -14.21 4.50
N LEU A 350 9.82 -15.07 4.11
CA LEU A 350 9.68 -16.41 4.68
C LEU A 350 10.90 -17.29 4.43
N ASN A 351 11.44 -17.29 3.20
CA ASN A 351 12.66 -18.01 2.87
C ASN A 351 13.83 -17.61 3.79
N VAL A 352 13.96 -16.31 4.05
CA VAL A 352 14.99 -15.78 4.94
C VAL A 352 14.71 -16.16 6.39
N LEU A 353 13.52 -15.84 6.92
CA LEU A 353 13.17 -16.09 8.32
C LEU A 353 13.30 -17.56 8.72
N LEU A 354 12.85 -18.48 7.85
CA LEU A 354 12.89 -19.92 8.11
C LEU A 354 14.26 -20.55 7.84
N GLY A 355 15.17 -19.85 7.14
CA GLY A 355 16.49 -20.37 6.77
C GLY A 355 16.45 -21.48 5.71
N GLU A 356 15.28 -21.77 5.13
CA GLU A 356 15.04 -22.80 4.13
C GLU A 356 14.04 -22.27 3.10
N ARG A 357 14.42 -22.29 1.81
CA ARG A 357 13.63 -21.70 0.73
C ARG A 357 12.39 -22.55 0.47
N TYR A 358 11.23 -21.90 0.38
CA TYR A 358 9.92 -22.54 0.15
C TYR A 358 9.54 -23.61 1.18
N LYS A 359 10.14 -23.62 2.38
CA LYS A 359 9.70 -24.47 3.50
C LYS A 359 8.23 -24.20 3.83
N MET A 360 7.84 -22.92 3.77
CA MET A 360 6.47 -22.47 3.88
C MET A 360 6.14 -21.61 2.67
N VAL A 361 4.98 -21.87 2.07
CA VAL A 361 4.52 -21.18 0.87
C VAL A 361 3.11 -20.64 1.10
N PRO A 362 2.94 -19.30 1.16
CA PRO A 362 1.63 -18.68 1.30
C PRO A 362 0.67 -19.05 0.17
N GLN A 363 -0.62 -19.02 0.46
CA GLN A 363 -1.66 -19.38 -0.51
C GLN A 363 -1.60 -18.52 -1.78
N GLU A 364 -1.27 -17.23 -1.67
CA GLU A 364 -1.14 -16.31 -2.81
C GLU A 364 0.00 -16.71 -3.75
N VAL A 365 1.09 -17.27 -3.20
CA VAL A 365 2.20 -17.81 -3.99
C VAL A 365 1.77 -19.11 -4.67
N LYS A 366 1.06 -19.99 -3.95
CA LYS A 366 0.46 -21.20 -4.55
C LYS A 366 -0.48 -20.81 -5.70
N ASP A 367 -1.35 -19.84 -5.49
CA ASP A 367 -2.35 -19.38 -6.48
C ASP A 367 -1.71 -18.67 -7.69
N TYR A 368 -0.61 -17.96 -7.47
CA TYR A 368 0.22 -17.46 -8.56
C TYR A 368 0.77 -18.59 -9.42
N VAL A 369 1.34 -19.63 -8.80
CA VAL A 369 1.90 -20.79 -9.51
C VAL A 369 0.81 -21.61 -10.19
N ARG A 370 -0.39 -21.72 -9.60
CA ARG A 370 -1.58 -22.32 -10.23
C ARG A 370 -2.10 -21.52 -11.42
N GLY A 371 -1.66 -20.27 -11.60
CA GLY A 371 -2.04 -19.41 -12.72
C GLY A 371 -3.26 -18.51 -12.45
N TYR A 372 -3.76 -18.43 -11.21
CA TYR A 372 -4.97 -17.64 -10.88
C TYR A 372 -4.78 -16.12 -10.96
N TYR A 373 -3.54 -15.65 -11.10
CA TYR A 373 -3.23 -14.23 -11.37
C TYR A 373 -3.11 -13.93 -12.87
N GLY A 374 -2.93 -14.94 -13.71
CA GLY A 374 -2.59 -14.80 -15.12
C GLY A 374 -1.29 -15.52 -15.47
N ARG A 375 -0.85 -15.38 -16.72
CA ARG A 375 0.36 -16.02 -17.23
C ARG A 375 1.58 -15.14 -16.95
N PRO A 376 2.64 -15.68 -16.31
CA PRO A 376 3.88 -14.94 -16.11
C PRO A 376 4.62 -14.67 -17.43
N PRO A 377 5.48 -13.63 -17.47
CA PRO A 377 6.27 -13.29 -18.67
C PRO A 377 7.15 -14.43 -19.19
N ALA A 378 7.74 -15.20 -18.28
CA ALA A 378 8.46 -16.43 -18.58
C ALA A 378 7.88 -17.65 -17.83
N PRO A 379 8.15 -18.87 -18.30
CA PRO A 379 7.78 -20.08 -17.58
C PRO A 379 8.36 -20.08 -16.16
N ILE A 380 7.54 -20.50 -15.19
CA ILE A 380 8.00 -20.82 -13.84
C ILE A 380 8.90 -22.05 -13.94
N LYS A 381 10.00 -22.09 -13.19
CA LYS A 381 10.90 -23.25 -13.20
C LYS A 381 10.15 -24.50 -12.75
N GLU A 382 10.25 -25.60 -13.50
CA GLU A 382 9.49 -26.84 -13.21
C GLU A 382 9.74 -27.39 -11.80
N GLU A 383 10.97 -27.28 -11.32
CA GLU A 383 11.35 -27.67 -9.96
C GLU A 383 10.62 -26.82 -8.89
N ILE A 384 10.45 -25.53 -9.14
CA ILE A 384 9.75 -24.59 -8.24
C ILE A 384 8.24 -24.82 -8.32
N LYS A 385 7.70 -25.04 -9.52
CA LYS A 385 6.31 -25.43 -9.71
C LYS A 385 5.98 -26.68 -8.89
N ARG A 386 6.77 -27.74 -9.02
CA ARG A 386 6.58 -28.98 -8.24
C ARG A 386 6.78 -28.80 -6.74
N LEU A 387 7.73 -27.95 -6.34
CA LEU A 387 7.95 -27.65 -4.92
C LEU A 387 6.74 -26.95 -4.28
N ILE A 388 6.04 -26.10 -5.03
CA ILE A 388 4.96 -25.26 -4.49
C ILE A 388 3.58 -25.93 -4.61
N ILE A 389 3.29 -26.61 -5.73
CA ILE A 389 1.97 -27.23 -5.99
C ILE A 389 2.02 -28.74 -6.26
N GLY A 390 3.18 -29.39 -6.09
CA GLY A 390 3.31 -30.83 -6.33
C GLY A 390 3.04 -31.22 -7.79
N ASP A 391 2.16 -32.20 -7.97
CA ASP A 391 1.74 -32.70 -9.27
C ASP A 391 0.47 -32.01 -9.81
N GLU A 392 -0.01 -30.93 -9.17
CA GLU A 392 -1.12 -30.14 -9.68
C GLU A 392 -0.76 -29.46 -11.01
N GLU A 393 -1.69 -29.48 -11.96
CA GLU A 393 -1.53 -28.74 -13.22
C GLU A 393 -2.15 -27.32 -13.13
N PRO A 394 -1.36 -26.27 -13.42
CA PRO A 394 -1.84 -24.90 -13.48
C PRO A 394 -2.91 -24.72 -14.54
N ILE A 395 -3.79 -23.76 -14.29
CA ILE A 395 -4.80 -23.37 -15.27
C ILE A 395 -4.14 -22.73 -16.48
N THR A 396 -4.68 -22.99 -17.68
CA THR A 396 -4.18 -22.40 -18.93
C THR A 396 -5.13 -21.36 -19.52
N CYS A 397 -6.38 -21.30 -19.04
CA CYS A 397 -7.38 -20.30 -19.44
C CYS A 397 -7.12 -18.95 -18.76
N ARG A 398 -7.98 -17.96 -19.02
CA ARG A 398 -8.00 -16.73 -18.24
C ARG A 398 -8.62 -17.05 -16.87
N PRO A 399 -8.06 -16.58 -15.73
CA PRO A 399 -8.57 -16.95 -14.41
C PRO A 399 -10.05 -16.63 -14.18
N ALA A 400 -10.53 -15.50 -14.73
CA ALA A 400 -11.93 -15.11 -14.61
C ALA A 400 -12.91 -16.02 -15.37
N ASP A 401 -12.45 -16.86 -16.30
CA ASP A 401 -13.31 -17.84 -16.96
C ASP A 401 -13.80 -18.94 -15.99
N LEU A 402 -13.12 -19.09 -14.85
CA LEU A 402 -13.48 -20.02 -13.78
C LEU A 402 -14.39 -19.39 -12.73
N LEU A 403 -14.64 -18.08 -12.83
CA LEU A 403 -15.46 -17.35 -11.88
C LEU A 403 -16.90 -17.31 -12.36
N GLU A 404 -17.81 -17.82 -11.53
CA GLU A 404 -19.23 -17.71 -11.77
C GLU A 404 -19.69 -16.25 -11.68
N CYS A 405 -20.65 -15.87 -12.53
CA CYS A 405 -21.37 -14.60 -12.39
C CYS A 405 -22.03 -14.54 -11.01
N ARG A 406 -21.79 -13.44 -10.29
CA ARG A 406 -22.22 -13.30 -8.88
C ARG A 406 -22.91 -11.97 -8.58
N PHE A 407 -23.00 -11.06 -9.55
CA PHE A 407 -23.50 -9.71 -9.28
C PHE A 407 -24.97 -9.71 -8.84
N GLU A 408 -25.84 -10.47 -9.51
CA GLU A 408 -27.26 -10.58 -9.10
C GLU A 408 -27.42 -11.22 -7.71
N LYS A 409 -26.60 -12.22 -7.38
CA LYS A 409 -26.61 -12.82 -6.04
C LYS A 409 -26.19 -11.81 -4.97
N MET A 410 -25.16 -11.02 -5.25
CA MET A 410 -24.66 -9.99 -4.34
C MET A 410 -25.66 -8.86 -4.13
N LYS A 411 -26.47 -8.50 -5.14
CA LYS A 411 -27.58 -7.55 -4.97
C LYS A 411 -28.57 -8.04 -3.93
N GLU A 412 -28.88 -9.34 -3.97
CA GLU A 412 -29.87 -9.94 -3.09
C GLU A 412 -29.38 -10.01 -1.63
N GLU A 413 -28.08 -10.20 -1.41
CA GLU A 413 -27.46 -10.23 -0.08
C GLU A 413 -27.50 -8.91 0.70
N ILE A 414 -27.62 -7.77 -0.01
CA ILE A 414 -27.64 -6.44 0.59
C ILE A 414 -28.82 -5.58 0.15
N LYS A 415 -29.88 -6.20 -0.37
CA LYS A 415 -31.07 -5.48 -0.85
C LYS A 415 -31.68 -4.54 0.19
N ASP A 416 -31.59 -4.91 1.47
CA ASP A 416 -32.09 -4.11 2.59
C ASP A 416 -31.11 -3.03 3.08
N LEU A 417 -29.85 -3.08 2.62
CA LEU A 417 -28.78 -2.14 2.96
C LEU A 417 -28.46 -1.15 1.83
N ALA A 418 -28.60 -1.57 0.58
CA ALA A 418 -28.27 -0.76 -0.59
C ALA A 418 -29.29 0.37 -0.80
N GLU A 419 -28.79 1.58 -1.07
CA GLU A 419 -29.62 2.74 -1.39
C GLU A 419 -29.50 3.14 -2.88
N SER A 420 -28.56 2.51 -3.61
CA SER A 420 -28.26 2.82 -5.02
C SER A 420 -27.58 1.64 -5.73
N ASP A 421 -27.54 1.68 -7.07
CA ASP A 421 -26.79 0.69 -7.88
C ASP A 421 -25.29 0.67 -7.55
N GLU A 422 -24.75 1.80 -7.12
CA GLU A 422 -23.35 1.96 -6.72
C GLU A 422 -23.01 1.20 -5.44
N ASP A 423 -23.98 1.05 -4.53
CA ASP A 423 -23.79 0.28 -3.31
C ASP A 423 -23.63 -1.20 -3.61
N TYR A 424 -24.37 -1.72 -4.60
CA TYR A 424 -24.20 -3.11 -5.05
C TYR A 424 -22.82 -3.35 -5.64
N ILE A 425 -22.29 -2.41 -6.44
CA ILE A 425 -20.94 -2.51 -7.00
C ILE A 425 -19.89 -2.39 -5.88
N THR A 426 -20.06 -1.44 -4.97
CA THR A 426 -19.14 -1.23 -3.84
C THR A 426 -19.08 -2.47 -2.95
N TYR A 427 -20.22 -3.11 -2.69
CA TYR A 427 -20.29 -4.37 -1.95
C TYR A 427 -19.65 -5.54 -2.72
N ALA A 428 -19.92 -5.66 -4.03
CA ALA A 428 -19.33 -6.70 -4.86
C ALA A 428 -17.79 -6.64 -4.86
N LEU A 429 -17.22 -5.43 -4.79
CA LEU A 429 -15.78 -5.22 -4.71
C LEU A 429 -15.24 -5.50 -3.30
N PHE A 430 -15.92 -5.01 -2.26
CA PHE A 430 -15.42 -5.00 -0.88
C PHE A 430 -16.49 -5.34 0.16
N PRO A 431 -16.99 -6.59 0.23
CA PRO A 431 -18.21 -6.91 1.00
C PRO A 431 -18.18 -6.45 2.47
N GLN A 432 -17.10 -6.78 3.18
CA GLN A 432 -16.96 -6.48 4.60
C GLN A 432 -16.77 -4.98 4.88
N ILE A 433 -16.03 -4.27 4.01
CA ILE A 433 -15.75 -2.84 4.19
C ILE A 433 -16.98 -2.02 3.82
N ALA A 434 -17.65 -2.40 2.73
CA ALA A 434 -18.86 -1.77 2.25
C ALA A 434 -19.98 -1.82 3.29
N ARG A 435 -20.21 -2.97 3.94
CA ARG A 435 -21.22 -3.09 5.03
C ARG A 435 -20.94 -2.08 6.16
N LYS A 436 -19.70 -2.02 6.65
CA LYS A 436 -19.29 -1.05 7.69
C LYS A 436 -19.48 0.39 7.23
N PHE A 437 -19.15 0.69 5.97
CA PHE A 437 -19.33 2.03 5.40
C PHE A 437 -20.81 2.41 5.25
N PHE A 438 -21.67 1.49 4.82
CA PHE A 438 -23.12 1.75 4.70
C PHE A 438 -23.77 1.97 6.07
N GLU A 439 -23.38 1.19 7.08
CA GLU A 439 -23.80 1.40 8.47
C GLU A 439 -23.39 2.79 8.97
N TYR A 440 -22.12 3.18 8.76
CA TYR A 440 -21.62 4.52 9.08
C TYR A 440 -22.44 5.62 8.36
N ARG A 441 -22.65 5.47 7.05
CA ARG A 441 -23.40 6.44 6.22
C ARG A 441 -24.83 6.61 6.72
N LYS A 442 -25.47 5.51 7.11
CA LYS A 442 -26.83 5.51 7.68
C LYS A 442 -26.87 6.21 9.03
N GLN A 443 -25.96 5.87 9.95
CA GLN A 443 -25.87 6.49 11.27
C GLN A 443 -25.60 8.00 11.18
N LEU A 444 -24.75 8.42 10.24
CA LEU A 444 -24.46 9.83 10.03
C LEU A 444 -25.70 10.59 9.54
N ARG A 445 -26.49 10.00 8.64
CA ARG A 445 -27.74 10.59 8.13
C ARG A 445 -28.86 10.62 9.17
N THR A 446 -28.95 9.61 10.03
CA THR A 446 -29.95 9.58 11.12
C THR A 446 -29.55 10.47 12.30
N GLY A 447 -28.34 11.02 12.29
CA GLY A 447 -27.80 11.87 13.36
C GLY A 447 -27.39 11.08 14.61
N GLU A 448 -27.30 9.75 14.51
CA GLU A 448 -26.78 8.88 15.57
C GLU A 448 -25.29 9.12 15.82
N ILE A 449 -24.56 9.53 14.78
CA ILE A 449 -23.18 9.99 14.85
C ILE A 449 -23.06 11.35 14.15
N GLN A 450 -22.12 12.18 14.61
CA GLN A 450 -21.76 13.45 13.98
C GLN A 450 -20.35 13.37 13.39
N THR A 451 -20.07 14.13 12.33
CA THR A 451 -18.69 14.25 11.86
C THR A 451 -17.84 15.02 12.88
N VAL A 452 -16.53 14.75 12.92
CA VAL A 452 -15.58 15.48 13.80
C VAL A 452 -15.59 16.99 13.52
N ALA A 453 -15.85 17.40 12.27
CA ALA A 453 -15.97 18.80 11.88
C ALA A 453 -17.26 19.48 12.38
N GLU A 454 -18.34 18.71 12.57
CA GLU A 454 -19.60 19.19 13.15
C GLU A 454 -19.52 19.23 14.68
N ALA A 455 -18.95 18.20 15.30
CA ALA A 455 -18.71 18.16 16.74
C ALA A 455 -17.82 19.33 17.22
N GLN A 456 -16.87 19.78 16.39
CA GLN A 456 -16.03 20.96 16.68
C GLN A 456 -16.75 22.30 16.47
N LYS A 457 -17.81 22.35 15.65
CA LYS A 457 -18.64 23.56 15.44
C LYS A 457 -19.72 23.72 16.51
N GLU A 458 -20.18 22.63 17.12
CA GLU A 458 -21.19 22.65 18.19
C GLU A 458 -20.60 22.92 19.59
N ALA A 459 -19.27 22.91 19.73
CA ALA A 459 -18.62 23.33 20.97
C ALA A 459 -18.82 24.85 21.19
N PRO A 460 -19.38 25.30 22.34
CA PRO A 460 -19.62 26.70 22.59
C PRO A 460 -18.29 27.49 22.65
N PRO A 461 -18.24 28.73 22.12
CA PRO A 461 -17.01 29.53 22.14
C PRO A 461 -16.59 29.81 23.58
N ALA A 462 -15.34 29.49 23.92
CA ALA A 462 -14.72 29.92 25.16
C ALA A 462 -14.71 31.45 25.21
N GLN A 463 -15.33 32.03 26.24
CA GLN A 463 -15.40 33.48 26.44
C GLN A 463 -14.00 34.07 26.65
N GLU A 464 -13.51 34.84 25.68
CA GLU A 464 -12.34 35.71 25.85
C GLU A 464 -12.67 36.84 26.84
N LYS A 465 -12.20 36.72 28.08
CA LYS A 465 -12.06 37.87 28.98
C LYS A 465 -10.70 38.51 28.73
N GLY A 466 -10.75 39.68 28.10
CA GLY A 466 -9.57 40.48 27.80
C GLY A 466 -8.85 41.01 29.05
N LYS A 467 -7.55 41.27 28.89
CA LYS A 467 -6.81 42.34 29.59
C LYS A 467 -5.62 42.79 28.74
N LYS A 468 -5.63 44.07 28.36
CA LYS A 468 -4.45 44.83 27.96
C LYS A 468 -3.58 45.08 29.21
N GLN A 469 -2.26 44.83 29.13
CA GLN A 469 -1.20 45.85 29.30
C GLN A 469 0.19 45.23 29.52
N GLN A 470 1.12 45.77 28.71
CA GLN A 470 2.49 46.18 28.99
C GLN A 470 3.60 45.15 29.30
N ALA A 471 4.69 45.40 28.58
CA ALA A 471 5.98 44.75 28.66
C ALA A 471 6.71 45.04 29.99
N ALA A 472 7.34 44.01 30.55
CA ALA A 472 8.64 44.08 31.20
C ALA A 472 9.14 42.65 31.47
N THR A 473 10.34 42.34 30.99
CA THR A 473 11.12 41.19 31.44
C THR A 473 11.46 41.35 32.92
N PRO A 474 11.46 40.28 33.71
CA PRO A 474 12.60 40.09 34.59
C PRO A 474 13.14 38.65 34.66
N VAL A 475 14.41 38.66 35.04
CA VAL A 475 15.39 37.60 35.20
C VAL A 475 15.17 36.82 36.51
N VAL A 476 15.23 35.48 36.41
CA VAL A 476 15.75 34.45 37.36
C VAL A 476 15.21 34.41 38.80
N LYS A 477 14.73 33.24 39.24
CA LYS A 477 15.33 32.43 40.34
C LYS A 477 14.55 31.13 40.60
N SER A 478 15.31 30.04 40.61
CA SER A 478 14.97 28.73 41.16
C SER A 478 14.52 28.81 42.62
N LYS A 479 13.40 28.17 42.97
CA LYS A 479 13.15 27.64 44.32
C LYS A 479 12.27 26.39 44.25
N THR A 480 12.87 25.31 44.72
CA THR A 480 12.25 24.05 45.13
C THR A 480 11.24 24.31 46.24
N GLN A 481 10.02 23.79 46.13
CA GLN A 481 9.11 23.61 47.26
C GLN A 481 8.29 22.33 47.07
N GLN A 482 8.57 21.34 47.92
CA GLN A 482 7.67 20.24 48.23
C GLN A 482 6.39 20.80 48.86
N ALA A 483 5.23 20.34 48.41
CA ALA A 483 3.99 20.44 49.17
C ALA A 483 3.13 19.20 48.91
N SER A 484 2.95 18.43 49.98
CA SER A 484 1.94 17.40 50.19
C SER A 484 0.52 17.94 50.02
N ARG A 485 -0.37 17.21 49.34
CA ARG A 485 -1.82 17.33 49.51
C ARG A 485 -2.49 15.95 49.45
N GLU A 486 -3.19 15.63 50.53
CA GLU A 486 -4.18 14.58 50.64
C GLU A 486 -5.49 15.01 49.95
N ASP A 487 -6.16 14.02 49.35
CA ASP A 487 -7.57 13.88 48.99
C ASP A 487 -8.36 15.12 48.51
N GLY A 488 -8.49 15.22 47.18
CA GLY A 488 -9.48 16.05 46.49
C GLY A 488 -9.74 15.51 45.07
N GLU A 489 -11.02 15.49 44.65
CA GLU A 489 -11.43 15.09 43.30
C GLU A 489 -10.66 15.88 42.22
N MET A 490 -10.06 15.17 41.26
CA MET A 490 -9.28 15.76 40.16
C MET A 490 -10.14 16.64 39.24
N ASN A 491 -9.72 17.89 39.02
CA ASN A 491 -10.35 18.83 38.10
C ASN A 491 -9.67 18.78 36.70
N VAL A 492 -10.32 19.36 35.69
CA VAL A 492 -9.86 19.48 34.30
C VAL A 492 -8.49 20.18 34.19
N GLU A 493 -8.16 21.08 35.12
CA GLU A 493 -6.83 21.68 35.21
C GLU A 493 -5.74 20.64 35.51
N ASP A 494 -5.99 19.69 36.42
CA ASP A 494 -5.01 18.66 36.81
C ASP A 494 -4.74 17.71 35.63
N VAL A 495 -5.78 17.36 34.86
CA VAL A 495 -5.65 16.54 33.64
C VAL A 495 -4.78 17.23 32.58
N LYS A 496 -4.90 18.55 32.41
CA LYS A 496 -4.04 19.31 31.48
C LYS A 496 -2.58 19.32 31.95
N GLU A 497 -2.36 19.38 33.26
CA GLU A 497 -1.02 19.33 33.85
C GLU A 497 -0.39 17.94 33.68
N PHE A 498 -1.17 16.86 33.82
CA PHE A 498 -0.72 15.50 33.50
C PHE A 498 -0.41 15.29 32.00
N ILE A 499 -1.23 15.81 31.08
CA ILE A 499 -0.94 15.76 29.64
C ILE A 499 0.38 16.48 29.34
N ARG A 500 0.62 17.62 30.00
CA ARG A 500 1.87 18.37 29.86
C ARG A 500 3.06 17.59 30.42
N LEU A 501 2.93 16.96 31.58
CA LEU A 501 3.97 16.12 32.18
C LEU A 501 4.31 14.91 31.31
N ILE A 502 3.31 14.25 30.71
CA ILE A 502 3.51 13.16 29.73
C ILE A 502 4.32 13.65 28.52
N HIS A 503 4.09 14.89 28.08
CA HIS A 503 4.84 15.51 26.98
C HIS A 503 6.28 15.87 27.35
N GLU A 504 6.55 16.28 28.59
CA GLU A 504 7.89 16.64 29.08
C GLU A 504 8.73 15.42 29.53
N MET A 505 8.09 14.34 29.99
CA MET A 505 8.77 13.13 30.52
C MET A 505 8.91 11.98 29.52
N ASP A 506 8.44 12.15 28.28
CA ASP A 506 8.42 11.16 27.19
C ASP A 506 7.90 9.77 27.59
N VAL A 507 6.79 9.77 28.32
CA VAL A 507 6.09 8.54 28.75
C VAL A 507 5.01 8.18 27.74
N ASN A 508 4.95 6.91 27.31
CA ASN A 508 4.02 6.45 26.27
C ASN A 508 2.59 6.20 26.79
N GLU A 509 2.47 5.84 28.07
CA GLU A 509 1.22 5.52 28.71
C GLU A 509 1.27 5.88 30.19
N LEU A 510 0.23 6.55 30.68
CA LEU A 510 0.07 6.87 32.09
C LEU A 510 -1.24 6.27 32.59
N HIS A 511 -1.12 5.39 33.58
CA HIS A 511 -2.24 4.83 34.33
C HIS A 511 -2.31 5.54 35.68
N ILE A 512 -3.45 6.16 35.97
CA ILE A 512 -3.73 6.72 37.29
C ILE A 512 -4.99 6.07 37.85
N GLU A 513 -4.87 5.51 39.04
CA GLU A 513 -5.98 4.93 39.81
C GLU A 513 -6.05 5.63 41.16
N THR A 514 -7.14 6.37 41.39
CA THR A 514 -7.41 7.05 42.66
C THR A 514 -8.84 6.78 43.07
N GLY A 515 -9.02 6.08 44.20
CA GLY A 515 -10.33 5.79 44.79
C GLY A 515 -11.30 5.09 43.83
N SER A 516 -12.21 5.87 43.23
CA SER A 516 -13.29 5.41 42.35
C SER A 516 -13.05 5.65 40.86
N MET A 517 -11.91 6.22 40.44
CA MET A 517 -11.68 6.63 39.04
C MET A 517 -10.40 6.02 38.45
N LYS A 518 -10.53 5.48 37.23
CA LYS A 518 -9.43 4.96 36.40
C LYS A 518 -9.27 5.85 35.18
N VAL A 519 -8.09 6.46 35.02
CA VAL A 519 -7.76 7.28 33.85
C VAL A 519 -6.58 6.66 33.11
N ASN A 520 -6.79 6.35 31.84
CA ASN A 520 -5.75 5.85 30.93
C ASN A 520 -5.46 6.93 29.89
N ILE A 521 -4.24 7.48 29.91
CA ILE A 521 -3.79 8.46 28.92
C ILE A 521 -2.69 7.82 28.09
N ARG A 522 -2.96 7.60 26.79
CA ARG A 522 -2.00 7.02 25.84
C ARG A 522 -1.60 8.08 24.82
N LYS A 523 -0.29 8.29 24.66
CA LYS A 523 0.26 9.18 23.63
C LYS A 523 0.07 8.50 22.27
N GLY A 524 -0.74 9.10 21.40
CA GLY A 524 -0.92 8.63 20.03
C GLY A 524 0.39 8.77 19.27
N VAL A 525 0.97 7.65 18.84
CA VAL A 525 2.22 7.64 18.07
C VAL A 525 1.95 8.24 16.69
N PHE A 526 2.37 9.49 16.54
CA PHE A 526 2.63 10.13 15.24
C PHE A 526 4.13 9.98 15.00
N GLN A 527 4.56 9.13 14.07
CA GLN A 527 5.98 8.99 13.71
C GLN A 527 6.27 9.57 12.34
N GLY A 528 6.91 10.73 12.38
CA GLY A 528 7.48 11.47 11.27
C GLY A 528 8.11 12.74 11.81
N SER A 529 9.32 12.65 12.38
CA SER A 529 10.27 13.78 12.46
C SER A 529 11.69 13.39 12.88
N PRO A 530 12.70 14.19 12.47
CA PRO A 530 14.05 13.72 12.18
C PRO A 530 15.06 14.05 13.28
N VAL A 531 16.11 13.23 13.39
CA VAL A 531 17.30 13.54 14.20
C VAL A 531 18.27 14.36 13.34
N ALA A 532 18.50 15.62 13.74
CA ALA A 532 19.52 16.48 13.17
C ALA A 532 20.91 16.09 13.73
N PHE A 533 21.89 15.92 12.85
CA PHE A 533 23.31 15.86 13.23
C PHE A 533 24.02 17.10 12.69
N GLU A 534 24.46 17.97 13.59
CA GLU A 534 25.51 18.96 13.31
C GLU A 534 26.86 18.37 13.67
N GLY A 535 27.79 18.41 12.72
CA GLY A 535 29.17 17.99 12.92
C GLY A 535 30.07 19.14 13.39
N THR A 536 31.09 18.81 14.19
CA THR A 536 32.40 19.46 14.10
C THR A 536 33.51 18.46 14.46
N ALA A 537 34.58 18.47 13.67
CA ALA A 537 35.77 17.63 13.81
C ALA A 537 36.85 18.33 14.65
N LYS A 538 37.71 17.55 15.37
CA LYS A 538 39.18 17.74 15.44
C LYS A 538 39.95 16.62 16.19
N SER A 539 40.96 16.09 15.49
CA SER A 539 42.32 15.61 15.88
C SER A 539 42.58 14.41 16.82
N LYS A 540 43.38 13.47 16.28
CA LYS A 540 44.21 12.34 16.85
C LYS A 540 45.39 12.83 17.75
N PRO A 541 46.33 11.99 18.33
CA PRO A 541 46.56 10.51 18.27
C PRO A 541 46.97 9.74 19.57
N ALA A 542 46.81 8.40 19.51
CA ALA A 542 47.59 7.25 20.04
C ALA A 542 48.36 7.24 21.39
N THR A 543 48.15 6.17 22.18
CA THR A 543 49.20 5.40 22.89
C THR A 543 48.73 4.00 23.35
N GLU A 544 49.67 3.05 23.38
CA GLU A 544 49.56 1.60 23.65
C GLU A 544 49.57 1.18 25.14
N CYS A 545 49.15 -0.08 25.35
CA CYS A 545 49.62 -1.11 26.30
C CYS A 545 49.06 -1.27 27.74
N ALA A 546 48.14 -2.25 27.86
CA ALA A 546 48.08 -3.42 28.79
C ALA A 546 47.92 -3.24 30.32
N PRO A 547 47.59 -4.32 31.07
CA PRO A 547 46.47 -5.28 30.95
C PRO A 547 45.60 -5.27 32.23
N LEU A 548 44.31 -5.63 32.16
CA LEU A 548 43.49 -5.81 33.36
C LEU A 548 42.78 -7.16 33.40
N SER A 549 42.90 -7.73 34.59
CA SER A 549 42.47 -8.99 35.16
C SER A 549 41.02 -9.39 34.93
N SER A 550 40.85 -10.72 34.87
CA SER A 550 39.64 -11.50 35.14
C SER A 550 38.63 -10.85 36.09
N SER A 551 37.42 -10.67 35.60
CA SER A 551 36.21 -10.53 36.41
C SER A 551 35.02 -11.10 35.62
N SER A 552 34.23 -11.89 36.34
CA SER A 552 33.14 -12.77 35.90
C SER A 552 32.01 -12.09 35.13
N ALA A 553 31.41 -12.85 34.21
CA ALA A 553 30.17 -12.53 33.51
C ALA A 553 29.01 -12.26 34.50
N PRO A 554 28.09 -11.31 34.19
CA PRO A 554 26.84 -11.18 34.93
C PRO A 554 25.87 -12.30 34.56
N GLU A 555 25.38 -12.94 35.61
CA GLU A 555 24.40 -14.02 35.65
C GLU A 555 23.00 -13.52 35.23
N PRO A 556 22.21 -14.30 34.46
CA PRO A 556 20.86 -13.91 34.06
C PRO A 556 19.87 -14.04 35.24
N ALA A 557 19.04 -13.01 35.42
CA ALA A 557 17.93 -12.98 36.38
C ALA A 557 16.78 -13.92 35.95
N PRO A 558 16.00 -14.47 36.90
CA PRO A 558 15.30 -15.74 36.73
C PRO A 558 14.02 -15.64 35.91
N ALA A 559 13.82 -16.65 35.05
CA ALA A 559 12.55 -16.95 34.41
C ALA A 559 11.51 -17.38 35.46
N SER A 560 10.30 -16.88 35.33
CA SER A 560 9.13 -17.27 36.12
C SER A 560 8.84 -18.77 35.97
N GLU A 561 8.84 -19.48 37.10
CA GLU A 561 8.42 -20.86 37.21
C GLU A 561 6.91 -21.02 36.94
N GLN A 562 6.57 -21.84 35.94
CA GLN A 562 5.38 -22.68 35.97
C GLN A 562 5.70 -24.06 35.35
N VAL A 563 5.82 -25.08 36.20
CA VAL A 563 5.54 -26.49 35.85
C VAL A 563 4.90 -27.11 37.11
N PRO A 564 4.00 -28.11 37.00
CA PRO A 564 4.52 -29.48 36.94
C PRO A 564 3.63 -30.48 36.17
N ALA A 565 4.19 -31.18 35.17
CA ALA A 565 3.84 -32.58 34.89
C ALA A 565 4.92 -33.22 34.01
N LYS A 566 5.35 -34.44 34.36
CA LYS A 566 6.28 -35.29 33.60
C LYS A 566 5.84 -35.38 32.13
N ARG A 567 6.56 -34.75 31.21
CA ARG A 567 6.33 -34.93 29.76
C ARG A 567 6.70 -36.37 29.37
N ALA A 568 5.76 -37.06 28.72
CA ALA A 568 5.96 -38.39 28.18
C ALA A 568 7.12 -38.36 27.17
N ALA A 569 7.97 -39.40 27.20
CA ALA A 569 9.32 -39.39 26.64
C ALA A 569 9.43 -39.37 25.10
N ASN A 570 8.39 -39.06 24.33
CA ASN A 570 8.42 -39.05 22.85
C ASN A 570 7.41 -38.07 22.21
N LEU A 571 7.12 -36.90 22.79
CA LEU A 571 6.23 -35.91 22.14
C LEU A 571 7.02 -34.97 21.22
N VAL A 572 6.50 -34.72 20.02
CA VAL A 572 7.03 -33.75 19.05
C VAL A 572 6.34 -32.41 19.28
N GLU A 573 7.15 -31.36 19.47
CA GLU A 573 6.67 -29.99 19.64
C GLU A 573 6.51 -29.32 18.28
N VAL A 574 5.29 -28.86 17.96
CA VAL A 574 5.06 -27.98 16.81
C VAL A 574 5.12 -26.56 17.32
N VAL A 575 6.08 -25.78 16.83
CA VAL A 575 6.32 -24.40 17.27
C VAL A 575 5.85 -23.38 16.23
N ALA A 576 5.52 -22.18 16.68
CA ALA A 576 5.21 -21.05 15.83
C ALA A 576 6.47 -20.61 15.07
N PRO A 577 6.49 -20.69 13.73
CA PRO A 577 7.67 -20.33 12.95
C PRO A 577 7.79 -18.81 12.71
N MET A 578 6.81 -18.03 13.16
CA MET A 578 6.76 -16.58 13.03
C MET A 578 5.84 -15.98 14.11
N VAL A 579 6.01 -14.68 14.37
CA VAL A 579 5.10 -13.89 15.20
C VAL A 579 3.80 -13.65 14.42
N GLY A 580 2.64 -13.84 15.03
CA GLY A 580 1.35 -13.65 14.36
C GLY A 580 0.16 -13.93 15.24
N THR A 581 -1.03 -14.04 14.65
CA THR A 581 -2.27 -14.42 15.35
C THR A 581 -2.66 -15.86 15.00
N PHE A 582 -2.85 -16.70 16.01
CA PHE A 582 -3.17 -18.10 15.86
C PHE A 582 -4.68 -18.32 15.63
N TYR A 583 -5.02 -19.06 14.59
CA TYR A 583 -6.39 -19.43 14.24
C TYR A 583 -6.52 -20.94 14.12
N ARG A 584 -7.54 -21.50 14.78
CA ARG A 584 -7.80 -22.94 14.81
C ARG A 584 -8.59 -23.43 13.59
N ALA A 585 -9.20 -22.54 12.81
CA ALA A 585 -10.12 -22.86 11.73
C ALA A 585 -9.85 -22.00 10.48
N PRO A 586 -10.25 -22.45 9.28
CA PRO A 586 -10.06 -21.70 8.04
C PRO A 586 -10.95 -20.46 7.91
N ALA A 587 -12.02 -20.38 8.70
CA ALA A 587 -12.93 -19.23 8.79
C ALA A 587 -13.59 -19.20 10.17
N PRO A 588 -14.12 -18.04 10.62
CA PRO A 588 -14.74 -17.90 11.95
C PRO A 588 -15.88 -18.90 12.24
N ASP A 589 -16.63 -19.30 11.20
CA ASP A 589 -17.76 -20.22 11.31
C ASP A 589 -17.43 -21.66 10.87
N ALA A 590 -16.17 -21.95 10.53
CA ALA A 590 -15.72 -23.27 10.10
C ALA A 590 -15.25 -24.12 11.29
N PRO A 591 -15.33 -25.47 11.19
CA PRO A 591 -14.77 -26.34 12.23
C PRO A 591 -13.24 -26.17 12.32
N PRO A 592 -12.64 -26.40 13.50
CA PRO A 592 -11.19 -26.43 13.66
C PRO A 592 -10.54 -27.47 12.75
N PHE A 593 -9.31 -27.21 12.32
CA PHE A 593 -8.53 -28.18 11.54
C PHE A 593 -8.30 -29.47 12.34
N VAL A 594 -7.94 -29.34 13.61
CA VAL A 594 -7.69 -30.46 14.53
C VAL A 594 -8.20 -30.18 15.95
N GLU A 595 -8.55 -31.25 16.65
CA GLU A 595 -8.85 -31.28 18.08
C GLU A 595 -7.88 -32.21 18.83
N VAL A 596 -7.80 -32.07 20.16
CA VAL A 596 -7.05 -33.02 21.00
C VAL A 596 -7.60 -34.43 20.78
N GLY A 597 -6.72 -35.39 20.50
CA GLY A 597 -7.04 -36.77 20.11
C GLY A 597 -7.17 -36.99 18.58
N SER A 598 -7.02 -35.95 17.76
CA SER A 598 -7.03 -36.09 16.30
C SER A 598 -5.77 -36.79 15.81
N LYS A 599 -5.93 -37.77 14.91
CA LYS A 599 -4.82 -38.37 14.18
C LYS A 599 -4.47 -37.51 12.97
N VAL A 600 -3.20 -37.19 12.83
CA VAL A 600 -2.66 -36.36 11.74
C VAL A 600 -1.56 -37.12 11.01
N GLN A 601 -1.47 -36.94 9.71
CA GLN A 601 -0.35 -37.37 8.89
C GLN A 601 0.62 -36.22 8.65
N LYS A 602 1.86 -36.55 8.27
CA LYS A 602 2.83 -35.53 7.86
C LYS A 602 2.26 -34.74 6.66
N GLY A 603 2.19 -33.42 6.79
CA GLY A 603 1.61 -32.52 5.79
C GLY A 603 0.15 -32.11 6.05
N ASP A 604 -0.53 -32.69 7.06
CA ASP A 604 -1.87 -32.25 7.41
C ASP A 604 -1.84 -30.86 8.07
N THR A 605 -2.76 -29.97 7.67
CA THR A 605 -2.90 -28.62 8.25
C THR A 605 -3.40 -28.71 9.70
N LEU A 606 -2.68 -28.07 10.63
CA LEU A 606 -2.99 -28.04 12.06
C LEU A 606 -3.64 -26.73 12.49
N CYS A 607 -3.17 -25.61 11.95
CA CYS A 607 -3.71 -24.27 12.23
C CYS A 607 -3.33 -23.27 11.13
N ILE A 608 -3.84 -22.05 11.26
CA ILE A 608 -3.40 -20.88 10.51
C ILE A 608 -2.72 -19.92 11.48
N ILE A 609 -1.59 -19.34 11.06
CA ILE A 609 -1.02 -18.14 11.68
C ILE A 609 -1.20 -16.98 10.70
N GLU A 610 -2.02 -16.00 11.09
CA GLU A 610 -2.07 -14.74 10.38
C GLU A 610 -0.83 -13.92 10.73
N ALA A 611 0.05 -13.75 9.74
CA ALA A 611 1.23 -12.91 9.86
C ALA A 611 1.38 -12.12 8.57
N MET A 612 1.82 -10.86 8.67
CA MET A 612 2.04 -10.00 7.51
C MET A 612 0.78 -9.84 6.62
N LYS A 613 -0.43 -9.93 7.21
CA LYS A 613 -1.75 -9.93 6.55
C LYS A 613 -2.04 -11.13 5.65
N LEU A 614 -1.30 -12.22 5.84
CA LEU A 614 -1.42 -13.45 5.09
C LEU A 614 -1.73 -14.59 6.05
N MET A 615 -2.58 -15.50 5.59
CA MET A 615 -2.97 -16.69 6.34
C MET A 615 -1.98 -17.81 6.01
N ASN A 616 -1.10 -18.13 6.96
CA ASN A 616 -0.07 -19.16 6.76
C ASN A 616 -0.51 -20.47 7.43
N GLU A 617 -0.72 -21.50 6.64
CA GLU A 617 -1.03 -22.85 7.14
C GLU A 617 0.20 -23.47 7.81
N ILE A 618 0.02 -23.97 9.03
CA ILE A 618 1.04 -24.72 9.76
C ILE A 618 0.71 -26.20 9.64
N GLU A 619 1.60 -26.97 9.02
CA GLU A 619 1.42 -28.39 8.76
C GLU A 619 2.12 -29.27 9.81
N ALA A 620 1.64 -30.51 9.98
CA ALA A 620 2.27 -31.48 10.85
C ALA A 620 3.60 -31.99 10.27
N GLU A 621 4.68 -31.91 11.06
CA GLU A 621 6.00 -32.40 10.65
C GLU A 621 6.14 -33.93 10.72
N CYS A 622 5.27 -34.60 11.48
CA CYS A 622 5.24 -36.05 11.66
C CYS A 622 3.80 -36.60 11.71
N ALA A 623 3.64 -37.89 11.42
CA ALA A 623 2.37 -38.59 11.62
C ALA A 623 2.21 -38.95 13.11
N GLY A 624 1.03 -38.75 13.68
CA GLY A 624 0.79 -38.97 15.10
C GLY A 624 -0.58 -38.55 15.59
N GLU A 625 -0.76 -38.50 16.91
CA GLU A 625 -1.97 -38.04 17.57
C GLU A 625 -1.72 -36.70 18.27
N VAL A 626 -2.60 -35.72 18.08
CA VAL A 626 -2.52 -34.41 18.75
C VAL A 626 -2.87 -34.60 20.23
N VAL A 627 -1.88 -34.49 21.11
CA VAL A 627 -2.03 -34.70 22.56
C VAL A 627 -2.46 -33.43 23.27
N GLU A 628 -1.96 -32.29 22.84
CA GLU A 628 -2.21 -31.01 23.51
C GLU A 628 -2.16 -29.85 22.51
N ILE A 629 -3.04 -28.86 22.71
CA ILE A 629 -3.06 -27.58 22.02
C ILE A 629 -2.80 -26.51 23.09
N LEU A 630 -1.70 -25.78 22.95
CA LEU A 630 -1.17 -24.90 24.00
C LEU A 630 -1.52 -23.42 23.83
N VAL A 631 -2.30 -23.08 22.79
CA VAL A 631 -2.65 -21.70 22.43
C VAL A 631 -4.14 -21.59 22.15
N GLU A 632 -4.78 -20.53 22.65
CA GLU A 632 -6.20 -20.28 22.40
C GLU A 632 -6.44 -19.62 21.02
N ASN A 633 -7.64 -19.80 20.47
CA ASN A 633 -7.98 -19.23 19.18
C ASN A 633 -7.99 -17.69 19.23
N ALA A 634 -7.44 -17.06 18.19
CA ALA A 634 -7.23 -15.62 18.06
C ALA A 634 -6.21 -15.00 19.02
N GLU A 635 -5.36 -15.82 19.67
CA GLU A 635 -4.27 -15.30 20.49
C GLU A 635 -3.03 -14.93 19.66
N PRO A 636 -2.28 -13.89 20.09
CA PRO A 636 -0.96 -13.60 19.53
C PRO A 636 0.04 -14.68 19.94
N VAL A 637 0.86 -15.11 18.99
CA VAL A 637 1.96 -16.07 19.20
C VAL A 637 3.30 -15.46 18.85
N GLU A 638 4.33 -15.85 19.59
CA GLU A 638 5.71 -15.41 19.39
C GLU A 638 6.53 -16.48 18.63
N TYR A 639 7.61 -16.05 17.96
CA TYR A 639 8.52 -16.98 17.29
C TYR A 639 9.07 -18.04 18.26
N GLY A 640 8.93 -19.31 17.90
CA GLY A 640 9.37 -20.46 18.70
C GLY A 640 8.41 -20.88 19.81
N GLN A 641 7.27 -20.22 19.98
CA GLN A 641 6.25 -20.63 20.96
C GLN A 641 5.65 -21.99 20.58
N VAL A 642 5.57 -22.93 21.52
CA VAL A 642 4.96 -24.24 21.25
C VAL A 642 3.45 -24.10 21.08
N LEU A 643 2.94 -24.58 19.95
CA LEU A 643 1.52 -24.55 19.57
C LEU A 643 0.82 -25.87 19.87
N PHE A 644 1.44 -26.99 19.46
CA PHE A 644 0.89 -28.33 19.60
C PHE A 644 1.93 -29.31 20.15
N LEU A 645 1.46 -30.35 20.84
CA LEU A 645 2.23 -31.54 21.15
C LEU A 645 1.64 -32.74 20.41
N ILE A 646 2.45 -33.41 19.58
CA ILE A 646 2.05 -34.59 18.80
C ILE A 646 2.76 -35.82 19.35
N ALA A 647 2.01 -36.89 19.64
CA ALA A 647 2.56 -38.21 19.90
C ALA A 647 2.77 -38.94 18.57
N PRO A 648 4.01 -39.12 18.08
CA PRO A 648 4.28 -39.73 16.80
C PRO A 648 3.85 -41.21 16.80
N GLU A 649 3.19 -41.64 15.72
CA GLU A 649 2.99 -43.06 15.46
C GLU A 649 4.34 -43.70 15.08
N LYS A 650 4.61 -44.90 15.59
CA LYS A 650 5.88 -45.63 15.38
C LYS A 650 6.02 -46.21 13.98
#